data_AF-A0A835IQ39-F1
#
_entry.id   AF-A0A835IQ39-F1
#
_cell.length_a   1.000
_cell.length_b   1.000
_cell.length_c   1.000
_cell.angle_alpha   90.00
_cell.angle_beta   90.00
_cell.angle_gamma   90.00
#
_symmetry.space_group_name_H-M   'P 1'
#
loop_
_entity.id
_entity.type
_entity.pdbx_description
1 polymer ?
#
loop_
_entity_poly.entity_id
_entity_poly.type
_entity_poly.pdbx_seq_one_letter_code
_entity_poly.pdbx_strand_id
1 'polypeptide(L)'
;MKVAHCKPGPKYHSSISKAEAQTALLEYLHVTRNLPFTDAEYMSKNSPLFIKNLLKNVEVGQKIKWSLMKFFCYHPINEFEPFFESMGLTGSELDSILPQDLLFLKDDGLLLENYHALCNYGVPRGMIGKIYREAKEVFRYDYGVLHSTLYGYKDMGLSQTSVIKVVVSSPSLLIGGVNGDFRKVLDMFRSLEIDFEWIEECISDNDTYDWSQVLGFLNFVCRLDYSKEELRALVKTHPGLLLEGSGRNAFHLVKILLKLGFTGKEVASLLLRLPQIQVGTFAKNLDRCLSFLMHIEMDSEDIARIVRAHTVMLGTLYLKKANTVQNELSIGRTRLCKIVKGNPYQLKNWALGMKLEPLRNSAENQSSLMQKKEFLLKYDGLLLENYHALCNYGVPRGMIGKIYREAKEVFSYDYGVLRSTLYSYKDMGLSQTSVIKVVVSSPSLLIGGVNGDFRKVLDMFRSLEIDFEWIEECISDNDTYDWSQVLGFLNFVCRLDYSKEELRALVKTHPGLLLEGSGRNAFHLVKILVKLGFTGKEVASLLLRLPQIQVGTFAKNLDRCLSFLMHIEMDSEDIARIVRAHTVMLGTLYLKKANTVLTELSIGRTKLCKIVKGNPYQLKNWALGMKLEPLRNSAENQSSLMQKEFLLKDDDLLLENYHALCNYGVPRGMIGKIYREAKEVFRYDYGVLHSTLYSYKDMGLSQTSVIKVVVSSPSLLIGGVNGDFRKVLDMFRSLEIDFEWIEECISDNDTYDWSQVLGFLNFVCQLDYSKEELRALVKTHPGLLLEGSGRNAFHLIKILLKLGFTGKEVASLLLRLPQIQVGTFAKNLDRCLSFLMHIEMDSEDIAKIVRAHTVMLGTFPVKKVSTVQSQLSIGTTRLCKIVKGNPYQLKNWSLGMKLEPLRNSAENQSSLMQKKEFLLNLGYIDNSDDLNKALKAFRGKGGELQGRFDCLLKAGVDSKDIIEMVKLVPKILNHRTDVLERKIDFLLNGCCYPVSCLVGYPSLITLNSERVRLRLLMYSWLRDEGVKSPHLSPNSYMTCSDKIFIKRFVNRHPGGPEVWESIKKEHRL
;
A
#
# COMPACT_ATOMS: atom_id res chain seq x y z
N MET A 1 -52.60 -21.68 -27.91
CA MET A 1 -53.07 -20.48 -28.63
C MET A 1 -51.98 -19.42 -28.58
N LYS A 2 -51.54 -18.93 -29.75
CA LYS A 2 -50.50 -17.89 -29.89
C LYS A 2 -51.08 -16.53 -29.47
N VAL A 3 -50.36 -15.77 -28.65
CA VAL A 3 -50.51 -14.30 -28.57
C VAL A 3 -49.15 -13.68 -28.82
N ALA A 4 -49.13 -12.80 -29.81
CA ALA A 4 -47.95 -12.20 -30.40
C ALA A 4 -47.28 -11.19 -29.46
N HIS A 5 -45.94 -11.24 -29.39
CA HIS A 5 -45.12 -10.16 -28.86
C HIS A 5 -45.11 -8.98 -29.85
N CYS A 6 -45.75 -7.87 -29.49
CA CYS A 6 -45.45 -6.57 -30.09
C CYS A 6 -44.21 -5.97 -29.41
N LYS A 7 -43.17 -5.71 -30.20
CA LYS A 7 -42.04 -4.85 -29.81
C LYS A 7 -42.50 -3.38 -29.84
N PRO A 8 -42.11 -2.52 -28.88
CA PRO A 8 -42.27 -1.08 -29.05
C PRO A 8 -41.07 -0.51 -29.83
N GLY A 9 -41.34 0.14 -30.96
CA GLY A 9 -40.37 0.95 -31.71
C GLY A 9 -40.14 2.33 -31.06
N PRO A 10 -39.09 3.07 -31.48
CA PRO A 10 -38.73 4.36 -30.88
C PRO A 10 -39.69 5.47 -31.36
N LYS A 11 -40.43 6.09 -30.43
CA LYS A 11 -41.26 7.27 -30.69
C LYS A 11 -40.40 8.54 -30.66
N TYR A 12 -40.20 9.20 -31.80
CA TYR A 12 -39.75 10.59 -31.84
C TYR A 12 -40.96 11.49 -31.55
N HIS A 13 -40.99 12.13 -30.38
CA HIS A 13 -41.99 13.16 -30.06
C HIS A 13 -41.59 14.48 -30.73
N SER A 14 -42.52 15.15 -31.41
CA SER A 14 -42.27 16.42 -32.11
C SER A 14 -42.10 17.60 -31.14
N SER A 15 -41.51 18.70 -31.60
CA SER A 15 -41.39 19.96 -30.82
C SER A 15 -42.75 20.46 -30.29
N ILE A 16 -43.81 20.25 -31.08
CA ILE A 16 -45.19 20.60 -30.75
C ILE A 16 -45.71 19.75 -29.57
N SER A 17 -45.43 18.44 -29.57
CA SER A 17 -45.80 17.55 -28.46
C SER A 17 -45.14 17.93 -27.14
N LYS A 18 -43.89 18.43 -27.19
CA LYS A 18 -43.18 18.94 -26.01
C LYS A 18 -43.85 20.20 -25.48
N ALA A 19 -44.17 21.17 -26.34
CA ALA A 19 -44.80 22.43 -25.95
C ALA A 19 -46.19 22.22 -25.29
N GLU A 20 -47.01 21.31 -25.82
CA GLU A 20 -48.31 20.97 -25.22
C GLU A 20 -48.17 20.32 -23.84
N ALA A 21 -47.18 19.43 -23.65
CA ALA A 21 -46.92 18.81 -22.35
C ALA A 21 -46.39 19.80 -21.31
N GLN A 22 -45.52 20.74 -21.72
CA GLN A 22 -45.06 21.82 -20.86
C GLN A 22 -46.22 22.72 -20.42
N THR A 23 -47.14 23.03 -21.34
CA THR A 23 -48.33 23.85 -21.04
C THR A 23 -49.26 23.13 -20.05
N ALA A 24 -49.48 21.83 -20.22
CA ALA A 24 -50.30 21.04 -19.29
C ALA A 24 -49.68 20.96 -17.88
N LEU A 25 -48.36 20.80 -17.79
CA LEU A 25 -47.65 20.79 -16.51
C LEU A 25 -47.67 22.16 -15.83
N LEU A 26 -47.52 23.25 -16.59
CA LEU A 26 -47.67 24.63 -16.10
C LEU A 26 -49.06 24.86 -15.48
N GLU A 27 -50.12 24.50 -16.20
CA GLU A 27 -51.49 24.65 -15.70
C GLU A 27 -51.73 23.82 -14.44
N TYR A 28 -51.21 22.59 -14.38
CA TYR A 28 -51.29 21.78 -13.16
C TYR A 28 -50.58 22.46 -11.97
N LEU A 29 -49.31 22.84 -12.13
CA LEU A 29 -48.52 23.43 -11.06
C LEU A 29 -49.08 24.78 -10.60
N HIS A 30 -49.52 25.63 -11.53
CA HIS A 30 -50.01 26.97 -11.19
C HIS A 30 -51.49 26.98 -10.78
N VAL A 31 -52.39 26.40 -11.57
CA VAL A 31 -53.84 26.50 -11.35
C VAL A 31 -54.31 25.49 -10.30
N THR A 32 -53.86 24.24 -10.39
CA THR A 32 -54.31 23.17 -9.49
C THR A 32 -53.53 23.16 -8.17
N ARG A 33 -52.20 23.32 -8.24
CA ARG A 33 -51.31 23.26 -7.06
C ARG A 33 -51.03 24.64 -6.46
N ASN A 34 -51.45 25.71 -7.14
CA ASN A 34 -51.34 27.09 -6.67
C ASN A 34 -49.88 27.50 -6.39
N LEU A 35 -48.90 26.95 -7.13
CA LEU A 35 -47.53 27.44 -7.11
C LEU A 35 -47.44 28.79 -7.83
N PRO A 36 -46.50 29.68 -7.44
CA PRO A 36 -46.31 30.94 -8.14
C PRO A 36 -46.07 30.70 -9.63
N PHE A 37 -46.69 31.52 -10.48
CA PHE A 37 -46.66 31.34 -11.94
C PHE A 37 -45.23 31.23 -12.47
N THR A 38 -44.31 32.06 -11.95
CA THR A 38 -42.90 32.07 -12.33
C THR A 38 -42.18 30.75 -12.07
N ASP A 39 -42.54 30.05 -10.98
CA ASP A 39 -41.91 28.78 -10.63
C ASP A 39 -42.50 27.64 -11.44
N ALA A 40 -43.83 27.61 -11.57
CA ALA A 40 -44.52 26.65 -12.43
C ALA A 40 -44.07 26.76 -13.90
N GLU A 41 -43.87 27.97 -14.40
CA GLU A 41 -43.38 28.22 -15.76
C GLU A 41 -41.92 27.77 -15.91
N TYR A 42 -41.07 28.06 -14.92
CA TYR A 42 -39.67 27.65 -14.97
C TYR A 42 -39.53 26.12 -14.91
N MET A 43 -40.22 25.46 -13.97
CA MET A 43 -40.21 24.01 -13.81
C MET A 43 -40.67 23.32 -15.10
N SER A 44 -41.82 23.73 -15.64
CA SER A 44 -42.37 23.13 -16.86
C SER A 44 -41.44 23.28 -18.08
N LYS A 45 -40.74 24.41 -18.22
CA LYS A 45 -39.82 24.63 -19.34
C LYS A 45 -38.46 23.92 -19.17
N ASN A 46 -37.99 23.73 -17.94
CA ASN A 46 -36.63 23.27 -17.63
C ASN A 46 -36.52 21.84 -17.07
N SER A 47 -37.58 21.03 -17.12
CA SER A 47 -37.56 19.60 -16.72
C SER A 47 -37.75 18.63 -17.91
N PRO A 48 -36.81 18.55 -18.88
CA PRO A 48 -36.99 17.80 -20.12
C PRO A 48 -37.14 16.28 -19.97
N LEU A 49 -36.48 15.64 -19.00
CA LEU A 49 -36.59 14.22 -18.69
C LEU A 49 -37.95 13.91 -18.08
N PHE A 50 -38.42 14.73 -17.14
CA PHE A 50 -39.76 14.61 -16.58
C PHE A 50 -40.83 14.73 -17.66
N ILE A 51 -40.73 15.75 -18.53
CA ILE A 51 -41.65 15.93 -19.68
C ILE A 51 -41.61 14.72 -20.63
N LYS A 52 -40.41 14.17 -20.89
CA LYS A 52 -40.26 12.96 -21.72
C LYS A 52 -40.92 11.73 -21.08
N ASN A 53 -40.83 11.58 -19.76
CA ASN A 53 -41.48 10.49 -19.04
C ASN A 53 -43.00 10.67 -19.01
N LEU A 54 -43.48 11.89 -18.79
CA LEU A 54 -44.90 12.24 -18.80
C LEU A 54 -45.55 11.92 -20.16
N LEU A 55 -44.86 12.21 -21.26
CA LEU A 55 -45.32 11.91 -22.62
C LEU A 55 -45.47 10.40 -22.92
N LYS A 56 -44.85 9.51 -22.14
CA LYS A 56 -45.05 8.05 -22.29
C LYS A 56 -46.46 7.62 -21.86
N ASN A 57 -47.13 8.41 -21.02
CA ASN A 57 -48.46 8.13 -20.50
C ASN A 57 -49.60 8.58 -21.45
N VAL A 58 -49.27 9.11 -22.64
CA VAL A 58 -50.24 9.59 -23.63
C VAL A 58 -50.34 8.61 -24.81
N GLU A 59 -51.56 8.18 -25.12
CA GLU A 59 -51.85 7.32 -26.28
C GLU A 59 -51.69 8.07 -27.61
N VAL A 60 -51.28 7.34 -28.66
CA VAL A 60 -51.02 7.92 -29.99
C VAL A 60 -52.34 8.38 -30.62
N GLY A 61 -52.45 9.67 -30.96
CA GLY A 61 -53.61 10.26 -31.65
C GLY A 61 -54.55 11.09 -30.77
N GLN A 62 -54.34 11.17 -29.46
CA GLN A 62 -55.12 12.04 -28.56
C GLN A 62 -54.53 13.47 -28.49
N LYS A 63 -55.37 14.46 -28.15
CA LYS A 63 -54.93 15.84 -27.84
C LYS A 63 -54.08 15.82 -26.57
N ILE A 64 -52.76 15.96 -26.70
CA ILE A 64 -51.77 15.71 -25.64
C ILE A 64 -52.06 16.54 -24.40
N LYS A 65 -52.33 17.86 -24.57
CA LYS A 65 -52.65 18.75 -23.45
C LYS A 65 -53.86 18.25 -22.64
N TRP A 66 -54.97 17.91 -23.31
CA TRP A 66 -56.20 17.44 -22.64
C TRP A 66 -56.00 16.09 -21.95
N SER A 67 -55.28 15.15 -22.57
CA SER A 67 -54.99 13.84 -21.97
C SER A 67 -54.14 13.96 -20.71
N LEU A 68 -53.15 14.86 -20.71
CA LEU A 68 -52.30 15.11 -19.55
C LEU A 68 -53.06 15.86 -18.43
N MET A 69 -53.87 16.87 -18.75
CA MET A 69 -54.74 17.52 -17.77
C MET A 69 -55.67 16.51 -17.09
N LYS A 70 -56.29 15.61 -17.86
CA LYS A 70 -57.11 14.52 -17.32
C LYS A 70 -56.28 13.58 -16.46
N PHE A 71 -55.07 13.20 -16.89
CA PHE A 71 -54.18 12.33 -16.13
C PHE A 71 -53.87 12.91 -14.74
N PHE A 72 -53.53 14.20 -14.67
CA PHE A 72 -53.25 14.89 -13.40
C PHE A 72 -54.43 14.97 -12.44
N CYS A 73 -55.68 14.96 -12.93
CA CYS A 73 -56.87 14.93 -12.08
C CYS A 73 -56.99 13.62 -11.28
N TYR A 74 -56.41 12.52 -11.76
CA TYR A 74 -56.52 11.19 -11.14
C TYR A 74 -55.18 10.67 -10.59
N HIS A 75 -54.06 11.26 -10.97
CA HIS A 75 -52.72 10.82 -10.58
C HIS A 75 -51.89 12.03 -10.13
N PRO A 76 -51.80 12.32 -8.82
CA PRO A 76 -50.88 13.33 -8.32
C PRO A 76 -49.44 12.93 -8.66
N ILE A 77 -48.68 13.89 -9.19
CA ILE A 77 -47.26 13.68 -9.50
C ILE A 77 -46.39 14.05 -8.31
N ASN A 78 -45.21 13.44 -8.22
CA ASN A 78 -44.17 13.90 -7.31
C ASN A 78 -43.60 15.23 -7.82
N GLU A 79 -44.00 16.36 -7.22
CA GLU A 79 -43.60 17.70 -7.64
C GLU A 79 -42.10 17.96 -7.44
N PHE A 80 -41.43 17.20 -6.56
CA PHE A 80 -39.99 17.31 -6.31
C PHE A 80 -39.16 16.88 -7.52
N GLU A 81 -39.66 15.95 -8.36
CA GLU A 81 -38.97 15.49 -9.57
C GLU A 81 -38.75 16.63 -10.58
N PRO A 82 -39.79 17.28 -11.13
CA PRO A 82 -39.61 18.38 -12.07
C PRO A 82 -38.95 19.60 -11.41
N PHE A 83 -39.10 19.79 -10.10
CA PHE A 83 -38.43 20.85 -9.36
C PHE A 83 -36.91 20.68 -9.34
N PHE A 84 -36.42 19.56 -8.81
CA PHE A 84 -34.99 19.28 -8.73
C PHE A 84 -34.34 19.22 -10.12
N GLU A 85 -35.02 18.61 -11.10
CA GLU A 85 -34.53 18.61 -12.48
C GLU A 85 -34.40 20.04 -13.03
N SER A 86 -35.39 20.90 -12.81
CA SER A 86 -35.35 22.29 -13.28
C SER A 86 -34.24 23.12 -12.64
N MET A 87 -33.79 22.75 -11.44
CA MET A 87 -32.65 23.39 -10.76
C MET A 87 -31.29 22.92 -11.29
N GLY A 88 -31.24 22.01 -12.28
CA GLY A 88 -30.00 21.51 -12.88
C GLY A 88 -29.47 20.21 -12.29
N LEU A 89 -30.27 19.49 -11.49
CA LEU A 89 -29.91 18.15 -11.01
C LEU A 89 -30.21 17.09 -12.07
N THR A 90 -29.32 16.10 -12.16
CA THR A 90 -29.39 15.04 -13.17
C THR A 90 -30.27 13.87 -12.73
N GLY A 91 -30.78 13.09 -13.68
CA GLY A 91 -31.69 11.97 -13.39
C GLY A 91 -31.12 10.92 -12.42
N SER A 92 -29.80 10.67 -12.44
CA SER A 92 -29.14 9.76 -11.48
C SER A 92 -29.06 10.30 -10.06
N GLU A 93 -29.18 11.61 -9.87
CA GLU A 93 -29.12 12.26 -8.56
C GLU A 93 -30.49 12.26 -7.88
N LEU A 94 -31.57 12.35 -8.67
CA LEU A 94 -32.96 12.42 -8.20
C LEU A 94 -33.34 11.22 -7.32
N ASP A 95 -32.99 10.00 -7.73
CA ASP A 95 -33.34 8.75 -6.99
C ASP A 95 -32.86 8.74 -5.53
N SER A 96 -31.80 9.50 -5.22
CA SER A 96 -31.21 9.58 -3.87
C SER A 96 -31.71 10.74 -3.01
N ILE A 97 -32.36 11.74 -3.62
CA ILE A 97 -32.75 13.00 -2.94
C ILE A 97 -34.26 13.23 -2.87
N LEU A 98 -35.05 12.47 -3.63
CA LEU A 98 -36.50 12.57 -3.60
C LEU A 98 -37.03 12.15 -2.22
N PRO A 99 -37.90 12.96 -1.59
CA PRO A 99 -38.56 12.57 -0.34
C PRO A 99 -39.39 11.29 -0.53
N GLN A 100 -39.34 10.38 0.44
CA GLN A 100 -40.13 9.14 0.40
C GLN A 100 -41.61 9.36 0.77
N ASP A 101 -41.89 10.37 1.61
CA ASP A 101 -43.22 10.59 2.21
C ASP A 101 -43.90 11.89 1.75
N LEU A 102 -43.24 12.70 0.90
CA LEU A 102 -43.77 13.97 0.40
C LEU A 102 -43.89 13.94 -1.13
N LEU A 103 -45.06 14.30 -1.62
CA LEU A 103 -45.34 14.43 -3.06
C LEU A 103 -45.44 15.89 -3.51
N PHE A 104 -45.74 16.82 -2.60
CA PHE A 104 -46.02 18.21 -2.95
C PHE A 104 -44.96 19.15 -2.36
N LEU A 105 -44.48 20.10 -3.16
CA LEU A 105 -43.40 21.03 -2.78
C LEU A 105 -43.82 21.96 -1.64
N LYS A 106 -45.10 22.34 -1.60
CA LYS A 106 -45.65 23.22 -0.55
C LYS A 106 -45.58 22.62 0.84
N ASP A 107 -45.49 21.31 0.95
CA ASP A 107 -45.36 20.62 2.24
C ASP A 107 -43.94 20.80 2.82
N ASP A 108 -42.98 21.27 2.01
CA ASP A 108 -41.61 21.61 2.42
C ASP A 108 -41.34 23.12 2.33
N GLY A 109 -41.94 23.87 3.27
CA GLY A 109 -41.88 25.33 3.29
C GLY A 109 -40.46 25.92 3.41
N LEU A 110 -39.56 25.27 4.16
CA LEU A 110 -38.18 25.75 4.32
C LEU A 110 -37.35 25.57 3.04
N LEU A 111 -37.58 24.48 2.29
CA LEU A 111 -36.93 24.26 1.00
C LEU A 111 -37.29 25.38 0.01
N LEU A 112 -38.59 25.67 -0.11
CA LEU A 112 -39.09 26.72 -1.01
C LEU A 112 -38.63 28.11 -0.57
N GLU A 113 -38.69 28.43 0.72
CA GLU A 113 -38.25 29.72 1.25
C GLU A 113 -36.78 29.99 0.89
N ASN A 114 -35.89 29.02 1.17
CA ASN A 114 -34.46 29.18 0.88
C ASN A 114 -34.16 29.15 -0.62
N TYR A 115 -34.93 28.39 -1.42
CA TYR A 115 -34.89 28.46 -2.87
C TYR A 115 -35.24 29.87 -3.38
N HIS A 116 -36.33 30.46 -2.86
CA HIS A 116 -36.74 31.82 -3.22
C HIS A 116 -35.75 32.86 -2.75
N ALA A 117 -35.14 32.71 -1.58
CA ALA A 117 -34.09 33.60 -1.11
C ALA A 117 -32.91 33.67 -2.11
N LEU A 118 -32.46 32.53 -2.65
CA LEU A 118 -31.43 32.49 -3.69
C LEU A 118 -31.91 33.10 -5.00
N CYS A 119 -33.13 32.79 -5.44
CA CYS A 119 -33.71 33.36 -6.67
C CYS A 119 -33.85 34.88 -6.60
N ASN A 120 -34.40 35.39 -5.49
CA ASN A 120 -34.63 36.81 -5.26
C ASN A 120 -33.31 37.58 -5.09
N TYR A 121 -32.27 36.92 -4.58
CA TYR A 121 -30.92 37.47 -4.58
C TYR A 121 -30.28 37.52 -5.98
N GLY A 122 -30.83 36.79 -6.96
CA GLY A 122 -30.38 36.80 -8.36
C GLY A 122 -29.56 35.59 -8.79
N VAL A 123 -29.49 34.53 -7.98
CA VAL A 123 -28.78 33.29 -8.36
C VAL A 123 -29.53 32.62 -9.52
N PRO A 124 -28.85 32.24 -10.63
CA PRO A 124 -29.48 31.53 -11.72
C PRO A 124 -30.12 30.23 -11.25
N ARG A 125 -31.43 30.07 -11.51
CA ARG A 125 -32.23 28.93 -11.02
C ARG A 125 -31.63 27.56 -11.34
N GLY A 126 -31.06 27.39 -12.54
CA GLY A 126 -30.37 26.16 -12.96
C GLY A 126 -29.01 25.90 -12.30
N MET A 127 -28.46 26.86 -11.55
CA MET A 127 -27.24 26.69 -10.74
C MET A 127 -27.56 26.38 -9.27
N ILE A 128 -28.80 26.59 -8.83
CA ILE A 128 -29.24 26.30 -7.45
C ILE A 128 -29.14 24.81 -7.15
N GLY A 129 -29.30 23.93 -8.14
CA GLY A 129 -29.10 22.49 -7.99
C GLY A 129 -27.68 22.14 -7.53
N LYS A 130 -26.66 22.85 -8.02
CA LYS A 130 -25.28 22.69 -7.54
C LYS A 130 -25.16 23.04 -6.05
N ILE A 131 -25.80 24.14 -5.63
CA ILE A 131 -25.85 24.55 -4.21
C ILE A 131 -26.57 23.48 -3.37
N TYR A 132 -27.70 22.95 -3.85
CA TYR A 132 -28.43 21.89 -3.16
C TYR A 132 -27.60 20.60 -3.01
N ARG A 133 -26.83 20.26 -4.04
CA ARG A 133 -25.96 19.07 -4.05
C ARG A 133 -24.81 19.19 -3.04
N GLU A 134 -24.15 20.35 -3.00
CA GLU A 134 -22.92 20.54 -2.22
C GLU A 134 -23.18 21.09 -0.81
N ALA A 135 -24.32 21.76 -0.58
CA ALA A 135 -24.69 22.41 0.67
C ALA A 135 -26.19 22.26 0.98
N LYS A 136 -26.70 21.01 0.94
CA LYS A 136 -28.13 20.67 1.14
C LYS A 136 -28.75 21.29 2.39
N GLU A 137 -27.97 21.43 3.46
CA GLU A 137 -28.40 22.00 4.74
C GLU A 137 -28.81 23.47 4.67
N VAL A 138 -28.33 24.22 3.67
CA VAL A 138 -28.76 25.60 3.41
C VAL A 138 -30.26 25.69 3.15
N PHE A 139 -30.86 24.64 2.57
CA PHE A 139 -32.29 24.58 2.28
C PHE A 139 -33.13 24.18 3.49
N ARG A 140 -32.50 24.00 4.66
CA ARG A 140 -33.14 23.73 5.95
C ARG A 140 -32.96 24.87 6.94
N TYR A 141 -32.47 26.01 6.48
CA TYR A 141 -32.29 27.19 7.31
C TYR A 141 -33.63 27.83 7.68
N ASP A 142 -33.68 28.31 8.92
CA ASP A 142 -34.78 29.14 9.39
C ASP A 142 -34.87 30.44 8.58
N TYR A 143 -36.07 31.02 8.55
CA TYR A 143 -36.40 32.23 7.81
C TYR A 143 -35.38 33.35 8.04
N GLY A 144 -34.85 33.92 6.95
CA GLY A 144 -33.94 35.06 6.97
C GLY A 144 -32.46 34.75 7.25
N VAL A 145 -32.09 33.52 7.63
CA VAL A 145 -30.68 33.16 7.89
C VAL A 145 -29.86 33.21 6.60
N LEU A 146 -30.34 32.57 5.52
CA LEU A 146 -29.66 32.58 4.23
C LEU A 146 -29.53 34.00 3.65
N HIS A 147 -30.60 34.79 3.76
CA HIS A 147 -30.59 36.20 3.38
C HIS A 147 -29.51 36.97 4.15
N SER A 148 -29.44 36.81 5.47
CA SER A 148 -28.44 37.47 6.31
C SER A 148 -27.01 37.08 5.92
N THR A 149 -26.77 35.83 5.55
CA THR A 149 -25.45 35.36 5.07
C THR A 149 -25.07 36.02 3.75
N LEU A 150 -25.98 36.06 2.77
CA LEU A 150 -25.73 36.68 1.46
C LEU A 150 -25.45 38.18 1.58
N TYR A 151 -26.26 38.90 2.36
CA TYR A 151 -26.04 40.31 2.63
C TYR A 151 -24.80 40.56 3.48
N GLY A 152 -24.46 39.65 4.41
CA GLY A 152 -23.21 39.73 5.15
C GLY A 152 -21.97 39.73 4.26
N TYR A 153 -21.97 38.99 3.14
CA TYR A 153 -20.90 39.07 2.15
C TYR A 153 -20.92 40.38 1.35
N LYS A 154 -22.10 40.91 1.04
CA LYS A 154 -22.25 42.22 0.39
C LYS A 154 -21.73 43.36 1.28
N ASP A 155 -22.03 43.32 2.57
CA ASP A 155 -21.57 44.28 3.58
C ASP A 155 -20.05 44.23 3.78
N MET A 156 -19.39 43.14 3.37
CA MET A 156 -17.92 43.05 3.34
C MET A 156 -17.28 43.76 2.13
N GLY A 157 -18.09 44.29 1.21
CA GLY A 157 -17.67 45.06 0.05
C GLY A 157 -17.78 44.32 -1.29
N LEU A 158 -18.31 43.10 -1.31
CA LEU A 158 -18.56 42.38 -2.57
C LEU A 158 -19.79 42.94 -3.29
N SER A 159 -19.71 43.05 -4.61
CA SER A 159 -20.89 43.34 -5.43
C SER A 159 -21.88 42.17 -5.36
N GLN A 160 -23.16 42.43 -5.69
CA GLN A 160 -24.16 41.37 -5.73
C GLN A 160 -23.79 40.26 -6.72
N THR A 161 -23.23 40.63 -7.88
CA THR A 161 -22.74 39.70 -8.90
C THR A 161 -21.57 38.85 -8.39
N SER A 162 -20.60 39.46 -7.72
CA SER A 162 -19.48 38.76 -7.08
C SER A 162 -19.96 37.77 -6.01
N VAL A 163 -20.93 38.15 -5.17
CA VAL A 163 -21.51 37.22 -4.16
C VAL A 163 -22.17 36.03 -4.84
N ILE A 164 -23.01 36.25 -5.87
CA ILE A 164 -23.66 35.16 -6.63
C ILE A 164 -22.60 34.20 -7.17
N LYS A 165 -21.56 34.75 -7.80
CA LYS A 165 -20.50 33.94 -8.41
C LYS A 165 -19.77 33.08 -7.39
N VAL A 166 -19.39 33.70 -6.26
CA VAL A 166 -18.68 33.03 -5.18
C VAL A 166 -19.51 31.92 -4.53
N VAL A 167 -20.80 32.14 -4.27
CA VAL A 167 -21.64 31.13 -3.60
C VAL A 167 -22.07 29.99 -4.55
N VAL A 168 -22.12 30.23 -5.86
CA VAL A 168 -22.33 29.17 -6.87
C VAL A 168 -21.06 28.33 -7.06
N SER A 169 -19.89 28.96 -7.07
CA SER A 169 -18.60 28.26 -7.18
C SER A 169 -18.09 27.72 -5.83
N SER A 170 -18.69 28.09 -4.71
CA SER A 170 -18.30 27.61 -3.38
C SER A 170 -19.52 27.56 -2.44
N PRO A 171 -20.47 26.64 -2.68
CA PRO A 171 -21.71 26.55 -1.89
C PRO A 171 -21.49 26.39 -0.39
N SER A 172 -20.35 25.82 0.02
CA SER A 172 -19.98 25.67 1.42
C SER A 172 -19.85 26.99 2.19
N LEU A 173 -19.68 28.12 1.50
CA LEU A 173 -19.65 29.45 2.11
C LEU A 173 -21.01 29.90 2.65
N LEU A 174 -22.10 29.25 2.24
CA LEU A 174 -23.43 29.52 2.77
C LEU A 174 -23.68 28.79 4.10
N ILE A 175 -22.79 27.86 4.49
CA ILE A 175 -22.95 27.03 5.69
C ILE A 175 -22.44 27.75 6.93
N GLY A 176 -23.29 27.85 7.96
CA GLY A 176 -22.92 28.34 9.29
C GLY A 176 -22.78 29.86 9.39
N GLY A 177 -23.40 30.61 8.47
CA GLY A 177 -23.30 32.07 8.40
C GLY A 177 -22.14 32.55 7.55
N VAL A 178 -21.66 33.77 7.80
CA VAL A 178 -20.54 34.34 7.03
C VAL A 178 -19.23 33.64 7.39
N ASN A 179 -18.57 33.04 6.39
CA ASN A 179 -17.39 32.23 6.57
C ASN A 179 -16.17 33.06 6.99
N GLY A 180 -15.60 32.73 8.15
CA GLY A 180 -14.49 33.47 8.73
C GLY A 180 -13.16 33.37 7.97
N ASP A 181 -12.91 32.28 7.24
CA ASP A 181 -11.68 32.13 6.47
C ASP A 181 -11.75 32.89 5.15
N PHE A 182 -12.91 32.85 4.47
CA PHE A 182 -13.13 33.70 3.29
C PHE A 182 -13.05 35.19 3.64
N ARG A 183 -13.60 35.60 4.79
CA ARG A 183 -13.43 36.98 5.29
C ARG A 183 -11.96 37.37 5.41
N LYS A 184 -11.10 36.50 5.97
CA LYS A 184 -9.65 36.79 6.07
C LYS A 184 -8.98 36.90 4.69
N VAL A 185 -9.44 36.16 3.69
CA VAL A 185 -8.96 36.30 2.31
C VAL A 185 -9.31 37.69 1.77
N LEU A 186 -10.55 38.15 1.97
CA LEU A 186 -10.98 39.49 1.58
C LEU A 186 -10.20 40.59 2.32
N ASP A 187 -9.97 40.42 3.62
CA ASP A 187 -9.15 41.34 4.42
C ASP A 187 -7.71 41.41 3.88
N MET A 188 -7.16 40.27 3.45
CA MET A 188 -5.83 40.22 2.85
C MET A 188 -5.80 40.91 1.48
N PHE A 189 -6.80 40.68 0.63
CA PHE A 189 -6.93 41.35 -0.67
C PHE A 189 -7.04 42.87 -0.49
N ARG A 190 -7.80 43.33 0.51
CA ARG A 190 -7.87 44.74 0.89
C ARG A 190 -6.51 45.28 1.33
N SER A 191 -5.75 44.53 2.13
CA SER A 191 -4.41 44.92 2.57
C SER A 191 -3.37 44.98 1.45
N LEU A 192 -3.65 44.29 0.33
CA LEU A 192 -2.84 44.25 -0.89
C LEU A 192 -3.40 45.16 -1.99
N GLU A 193 -4.42 45.98 -1.71
CA GLU A 193 -5.05 46.87 -2.71
C GLU A 193 -5.51 46.11 -3.98
N ILE A 194 -6.05 44.90 -3.79
CA ILE A 194 -6.68 44.10 -4.84
C ILE A 194 -8.19 44.34 -4.78
N ASP A 195 -8.75 44.81 -5.89
CA ASP A 195 -10.19 44.99 -6.03
C ASP A 195 -10.91 43.64 -5.97
N PHE A 196 -12.08 43.59 -5.33
CA PHE A 196 -12.87 42.36 -5.26
C PHE A 196 -13.52 41.98 -6.60
N GLU A 197 -13.64 42.91 -7.55
CA GLU A 197 -14.00 42.61 -8.95
C GLU A 197 -13.05 41.57 -9.57
N TRP A 198 -11.81 41.47 -9.08
CA TRP A 198 -10.87 40.41 -9.48
C TRP A 198 -11.41 39.00 -9.26
N ILE A 199 -12.16 38.78 -8.16
CA ILE A 199 -12.78 37.48 -7.86
C ILE A 199 -13.81 37.15 -8.92
N GLU A 200 -14.60 38.14 -9.32
CA GLU A 200 -15.60 38.01 -10.36
C GLU A 200 -14.97 37.70 -11.72
N GLU A 201 -13.83 38.31 -12.06
CA GLU A 201 -13.12 38.05 -13.32
C GLU A 201 -12.47 36.66 -13.36
N CYS A 202 -11.93 36.18 -12.23
CA CYS A 202 -11.04 35.02 -12.22
C CYS A 202 -11.71 33.68 -11.88
N ILE A 203 -12.87 33.70 -11.22
CA ILE A 203 -13.59 32.48 -10.79
C ILE A 203 -14.53 31.98 -11.89
N SER A 204 -14.71 30.66 -11.94
CA SER A 204 -15.61 29.97 -12.87
C SER A 204 -16.78 29.33 -12.12
N ASP A 205 -17.99 29.47 -12.64
CA ASP A 205 -19.22 28.90 -12.07
C ASP A 205 -19.21 27.36 -12.11
N ASN A 206 -18.42 26.77 -13.01
CA ASN A 206 -18.29 25.32 -13.18
C ASN A 206 -17.29 24.69 -12.23
N ASP A 207 -16.41 25.48 -11.62
CA ASP A 207 -15.38 24.99 -10.72
C ASP A 207 -15.82 25.11 -9.25
N THR A 208 -15.06 24.48 -8.36
CA THR A 208 -15.26 24.54 -6.91
C THR A 208 -13.99 24.96 -6.20
N TYR A 209 -14.12 25.90 -5.25
CA TYR A 209 -12.98 26.49 -4.55
C TYR A 209 -13.10 26.34 -3.03
N ASP A 210 -12.02 25.85 -2.41
CA ASP A 210 -11.87 25.79 -0.96
C ASP A 210 -11.07 27.00 -0.47
N TRP A 211 -11.78 28.00 0.02
CA TRP A 211 -11.19 29.26 0.49
C TRP A 211 -10.33 29.13 1.75
N SER A 212 -10.51 28.07 2.54
CA SER A 212 -9.61 27.77 3.66
C SER A 212 -8.22 27.37 3.16
N GLN A 213 -8.15 26.63 2.05
CA GLN A 213 -6.90 26.25 1.40
C GLN A 213 -6.26 27.44 0.68
N VAL A 214 -7.06 28.27 0.02
CA VAL A 214 -6.58 29.53 -0.59
C VAL A 214 -5.95 30.43 0.47
N LEU A 215 -6.63 30.62 1.62
CA LEU A 215 -6.08 31.35 2.76
C LEU A 215 -4.79 30.73 3.27
N GLY A 216 -4.74 29.40 3.38
CA GLY A 216 -3.54 28.66 3.75
C GLY A 216 -2.36 28.97 2.83
N PHE A 217 -2.59 28.98 1.51
CA PHE A 217 -1.56 29.29 0.52
C PHE A 217 -1.10 30.74 0.61
N LEU A 218 -2.03 31.69 0.70
CA LEU A 218 -1.70 33.10 0.88
C LEU A 218 -0.84 33.34 2.13
N ASN A 219 -1.22 32.76 3.27
CA ASN A 219 -0.45 32.83 4.50
C ASN A 219 0.94 32.20 4.38
N PHE A 220 1.07 31.13 3.58
CA PHE A 220 2.36 30.52 3.30
C PHE A 220 3.25 31.39 2.42
N VAL A 221 2.70 31.97 1.35
CA VAL A 221 3.45 32.86 0.46
C VAL A 221 3.87 34.15 1.16
N CYS A 222 3.06 34.66 2.10
CA CYS A 222 3.45 35.78 2.96
C CYS A 222 4.71 35.50 3.81
N ARG A 223 5.08 34.23 4.02
CA ARG A 223 6.31 33.84 4.73
C ARG A 223 7.53 33.73 3.80
N LEU A 224 7.39 33.97 2.50
CA LEU A 224 8.46 33.80 1.50
C LEU A 224 9.20 35.11 1.15
N ASP A 225 9.36 36.04 2.10
CA ASP A 225 10.06 37.34 1.93
C ASP A 225 9.56 38.22 0.77
N TYR A 226 8.30 38.08 0.37
CA TYR A 226 7.66 38.97 -0.61
C TYR A 226 7.39 40.35 -0.04
N SER A 227 7.65 41.40 -0.82
CA SER A 227 7.03 42.71 -0.59
C SER A 227 5.52 42.68 -0.88
N LYS A 228 4.77 43.64 -0.33
CA LYS A 228 3.33 43.75 -0.62
C LYS A 228 3.06 43.96 -2.11
N GLU A 229 3.91 44.73 -2.78
CA GLU A 229 3.83 45.03 -4.21
C GLU A 229 4.06 43.79 -5.06
N GLU A 230 5.05 42.96 -4.71
CA GLU A 230 5.33 41.71 -5.43
C GLU A 230 4.23 40.67 -5.20
N LEU A 231 3.69 40.57 -3.98
CA LEU A 231 2.57 39.66 -3.69
C LEU A 231 1.31 40.09 -4.44
N ARG A 232 1.03 41.40 -4.49
CA ARG A 232 -0.04 41.98 -5.30
C ARG A 232 0.16 41.66 -6.78
N ALA A 233 1.37 41.86 -7.30
CA ALA A 233 1.70 41.54 -8.70
C ALA A 233 1.45 40.05 -8.98
N LEU A 234 1.92 39.16 -8.11
CA LEU A 234 1.77 37.72 -8.26
C LEU A 234 0.29 37.29 -8.38
N VAL A 235 -0.56 37.78 -7.47
CA VAL A 235 -1.99 37.46 -7.47
C VAL A 235 -2.68 37.96 -8.73
N LYS A 236 -2.35 39.18 -9.18
CA LYS A 236 -2.92 39.75 -10.41
C LYS A 236 -2.43 39.04 -11.68
N THR A 237 -1.16 38.67 -11.75
CA THR A 237 -0.58 38.07 -12.98
C THR A 237 -0.90 36.59 -13.14
N HIS A 238 -1.06 35.85 -12.04
CA HIS A 238 -1.24 34.39 -12.04
C HIS A 238 -2.36 33.93 -11.10
N PRO A 239 -3.65 34.24 -11.39
CA PRO A 239 -4.78 33.81 -10.57
C PRO A 239 -4.85 32.31 -10.33
N GLY A 240 -4.40 31.52 -11.31
CA GLY A 240 -4.33 30.06 -11.21
C GLY A 240 -3.47 29.54 -10.05
N LEU A 241 -2.53 30.33 -9.51
CA LEU A 241 -1.77 29.93 -8.32
C LEU A 241 -2.66 29.79 -7.08
N LEU A 242 -3.69 30.63 -6.97
CA LEU A 242 -4.64 30.61 -5.86
C LEU A 242 -5.83 29.70 -6.15
N LEU A 243 -6.37 29.81 -7.36
CA LEU A 243 -7.66 29.26 -7.70
C LEU A 243 -7.57 27.80 -8.18
N GLU A 244 -6.52 27.43 -8.92
CA GLU A 244 -6.40 26.09 -9.49
C GLU A 244 -6.14 25.05 -8.38
N GLY A 245 -7.10 24.13 -8.19
CA GLY A 245 -7.05 23.15 -7.11
C GLY A 245 -7.05 23.79 -5.71
N SER A 246 -7.50 25.05 -5.61
CA SER A 246 -7.55 25.86 -4.38
C SER A 246 -6.16 26.05 -3.74
N GLY A 247 -5.15 26.32 -4.56
CA GLY A 247 -3.78 26.58 -4.13
C GLY A 247 -2.93 25.33 -3.86
N ARG A 248 -3.53 24.13 -3.85
CA ARG A 248 -2.79 22.87 -3.64
C ARG A 248 -1.73 22.61 -4.70
N ASN A 249 -2.03 22.91 -5.96
CA ASN A 249 -1.10 22.71 -7.06
C ASN A 249 0.10 23.65 -6.93
N ALA A 250 -0.12 24.90 -6.52
CA ALA A 250 0.94 25.86 -6.26
C ALA A 250 1.78 25.48 -5.02
N PHE A 251 1.14 25.03 -3.93
CA PHE A 251 1.85 24.45 -2.78
C PHE A 251 2.78 23.31 -3.16
N HIS A 252 2.30 22.40 -4.01
CA HIS A 252 3.09 21.26 -4.49
C HIS A 252 4.28 21.74 -5.33
N LEU A 253 4.06 22.69 -6.24
CA LEU A 253 5.13 23.30 -7.03
C LEU A 253 6.19 23.95 -6.14
N VAL A 254 5.79 24.81 -5.20
CA VAL A 254 6.74 25.48 -4.29
C VAL A 254 7.49 24.45 -3.45
N LYS A 255 6.82 23.41 -2.96
CA LYS A 255 7.45 22.33 -2.19
C LYS A 255 8.51 21.58 -3.00
N ILE A 256 8.26 21.30 -4.29
CA ILE A 256 9.26 20.68 -5.18
C ILE A 256 10.48 21.61 -5.31
N LEU A 257 10.26 22.89 -5.58
CA LEU A 257 11.35 23.86 -5.78
C LEU A 257 12.18 24.04 -4.51
N LEU A 258 11.55 24.16 -3.34
CA LEU A 258 12.25 24.25 -2.05
C LEU A 258 13.06 22.97 -1.75
N LYS A 259 12.53 21.78 -2.07
CA LYS A 259 13.26 20.50 -1.93
C LYS A 259 14.48 20.40 -2.83
N LEU A 260 14.47 21.09 -3.98
CA LEU A 260 15.61 21.17 -4.89
C LEU A 260 16.59 22.29 -4.51
N GLY A 261 16.41 22.90 -3.32
CA GLY A 261 17.30 23.89 -2.74
C GLY A 261 17.11 25.30 -3.30
N PHE A 262 15.95 25.63 -3.89
CA PHE A 262 15.63 27.02 -4.20
C PHE A 262 15.37 27.79 -2.91
N THR A 263 15.87 29.01 -2.83
CA THR A 263 15.56 29.95 -1.76
C THR A 263 14.16 30.53 -1.94
N GLY A 264 13.57 31.08 -0.86
CA GLY A 264 12.27 31.75 -0.92
C GLY A 264 12.21 32.83 -2.00
N LYS A 265 13.28 33.65 -2.11
CA LYS A 265 13.41 34.70 -3.14
C LYS A 265 13.52 34.15 -4.57
N GLU A 266 14.24 33.04 -4.78
CA GLU A 266 14.33 32.41 -6.10
C GLU A 266 12.98 31.83 -6.53
N VAL A 267 12.29 31.12 -5.63
CA VAL A 267 10.91 30.66 -5.86
C VAL A 267 10.01 31.85 -6.18
N ALA A 268 10.14 32.93 -5.40
CA ALA A 268 9.31 34.11 -5.57
C ALA A 268 9.45 34.73 -6.97
N SER A 269 10.69 34.92 -7.40
CA SER A 269 11.03 35.43 -8.73
C SER A 269 10.56 34.51 -9.87
N LEU A 270 10.50 33.19 -9.62
CA LEU A 270 10.11 32.21 -10.61
C LEU A 270 8.60 32.17 -10.79
N LEU A 271 7.84 32.23 -9.69
CA LEU A 271 6.38 32.26 -9.75
C LEU A 271 5.86 33.49 -10.51
N LEU A 272 6.50 34.65 -10.34
CA LEU A 272 6.18 35.86 -11.11
C LEU A 272 6.42 35.69 -12.62
N ARG A 273 7.44 34.90 -13.00
CA ARG A 273 7.83 34.65 -14.40
C ARG A 273 7.22 33.38 -14.99
N LEU A 274 6.25 32.76 -14.31
CA LEU A 274 5.61 31.57 -14.85
C LEU A 274 4.94 31.89 -16.20
N PRO A 275 5.02 31.01 -17.19
CA PRO A 275 4.26 31.15 -18.42
C PRO A 275 2.75 31.00 -18.13
N GLN A 276 1.90 31.53 -19.01
CA GLN A 276 0.43 31.40 -18.92
C GLN A 276 -0.02 29.95 -19.21
N ILE A 277 0.31 29.04 -18.31
CA ILE A 277 -0.01 27.61 -18.32
C ILE A 277 -0.62 27.28 -16.96
N GLN A 278 -1.58 26.35 -16.95
CA GLN A 278 -2.13 25.81 -15.71
C GLN A 278 -1.03 25.31 -14.78
N VAL A 279 -1.02 25.79 -13.54
CA VAL A 279 0.00 25.55 -12.52
C VAL A 279 0.09 24.06 -12.20
N GLY A 280 -1.04 23.35 -12.14
CA GLY A 280 -1.06 21.91 -11.92
C GLY A 280 -0.48 21.13 -13.09
N THR A 281 -0.69 21.59 -14.32
CA THR A 281 -0.05 21.01 -15.51
C THR A 281 1.46 21.25 -15.47
N PHE A 282 1.89 22.47 -15.14
CA PHE A 282 3.30 22.81 -15.00
C PHE A 282 3.99 21.96 -13.94
N ALA A 283 3.38 21.83 -12.75
CA ALA A 283 3.90 21.01 -11.65
C ALA A 283 4.00 19.53 -12.03
N LYS A 284 2.97 18.96 -12.68
CA LYS A 284 2.97 17.56 -13.15
C LYS A 284 4.05 17.30 -14.21
N ASN A 285 4.26 18.24 -15.13
CA ASN A 285 5.30 18.14 -16.15
C ASN A 285 6.69 18.20 -15.53
N LEU A 286 6.89 19.11 -14.56
CA LEU A 286 8.14 19.21 -13.82
C LEU A 286 8.42 17.91 -13.03
N ASP A 287 7.43 17.36 -12.33
CA ASP A 287 7.53 16.06 -11.64
C ASP A 287 7.88 14.92 -12.60
N ARG A 288 7.30 14.93 -13.79
CA ARG A 288 7.57 13.93 -14.82
C ARG A 288 8.99 14.05 -15.37
N CYS A 289 9.48 15.27 -15.57
CA CYS A 289 10.87 15.53 -15.94
C CYS A 289 11.82 15.09 -14.82
N LEU A 290 11.54 15.43 -13.56
CA LEU A 290 12.32 14.98 -12.40
C LEU A 290 12.36 13.45 -12.32
N SER A 291 11.21 12.80 -12.51
CA SER A 291 11.11 11.33 -12.56
C SER A 291 11.94 10.75 -13.70
N PHE A 292 11.99 11.42 -14.85
CA PHE A 292 12.85 11.01 -15.96
C PHE A 292 14.33 11.16 -15.61
N LEU A 293 14.74 12.29 -15.04
CA LEU A 293 16.13 12.56 -14.66
C LEU A 293 16.61 11.58 -13.57
N MET A 294 15.77 11.28 -12.58
CA MET A 294 16.02 10.25 -11.59
C MET A 294 16.09 8.85 -12.22
N HIS A 295 15.22 8.55 -13.19
CA HIS A 295 15.22 7.26 -13.87
C HIS A 295 16.49 7.03 -14.71
N ILE A 296 17.06 8.06 -15.31
CA ILE A 296 18.35 7.96 -16.03
C ILE A 296 19.55 8.02 -15.07
N GLU A 297 19.33 7.90 -13.75
CA GLU A 297 20.34 7.83 -12.70
C GLU A 297 21.23 9.09 -12.66
N MET A 298 20.63 10.26 -12.87
CA MET A 298 21.28 11.55 -12.68
C MET A 298 21.38 11.88 -11.17
N ASP A 299 22.54 12.35 -10.73
CA ASP A 299 22.75 12.73 -9.33
C ASP A 299 21.92 13.96 -8.95
N SER A 300 21.61 14.07 -7.66
CA SER A 300 20.72 15.11 -7.15
C SER A 300 21.25 16.53 -7.34
N GLU A 301 22.58 16.72 -7.34
CA GLU A 301 23.21 18.02 -7.55
C GLU A 301 23.06 18.48 -9.00
N ASP A 302 23.28 17.58 -9.96
CA ASP A 302 23.06 17.85 -11.37
C ASP A 302 21.59 18.04 -11.73
N ILE A 303 20.69 17.28 -11.10
CA ILE A 303 19.24 17.51 -11.22
C ILE A 303 18.91 18.92 -10.73
N ALA A 304 19.37 19.30 -9.53
CA ALA A 304 19.11 20.62 -8.97
C ALA A 304 19.66 21.74 -9.86
N ARG A 305 20.87 21.55 -10.41
CA ARG A 305 21.51 22.48 -11.35
C ARG A 305 20.72 22.65 -12.64
N ILE A 306 20.33 21.55 -13.28
CA ILE A 306 19.54 21.57 -14.53
C ILE A 306 18.16 22.17 -14.31
N VAL A 307 17.49 21.80 -13.21
CA VAL A 307 16.17 22.33 -12.90
C VAL A 307 16.26 23.83 -12.61
N ARG A 308 17.25 24.29 -11.83
CA ARG A 308 17.45 25.72 -11.56
C ARG A 308 17.73 26.53 -12.83
N ALA A 309 18.50 25.98 -13.76
CA ALA A 309 18.80 26.64 -15.03
C ALA A 309 17.63 26.62 -16.04
N HIS A 310 16.79 25.58 -16.02
CA HIS A 310 15.81 25.32 -17.08
C HIS A 310 14.38 25.03 -16.57
N THR A 311 13.99 25.56 -15.41
CA THR A 311 12.70 25.21 -14.76
C THR A 311 11.50 25.44 -15.67
N VAL A 312 11.43 26.61 -16.31
CA VAL A 312 10.31 26.98 -17.20
C VAL A 312 10.20 25.98 -18.36
N MET A 313 11.33 25.65 -19.00
CA MET A 313 11.37 24.65 -20.05
C MET A 313 10.82 23.30 -19.55
N LEU A 314 11.30 22.81 -18.42
CA LEU A 314 10.90 21.50 -17.89
C LEU A 314 9.43 21.46 -17.48
N GLY A 315 8.90 22.53 -16.88
CA GLY A 315 7.49 22.59 -16.50
C GLY A 315 6.54 22.77 -17.70
N THR A 316 7.02 23.31 -18.82
CA THR A 316 6.24 23.36 -20.07
C THR A 316 6.33 22.07 -20.91
N LEU A 317 7.24 21.15 -20.58
CA LEU A 317 7.57 19.99 -21.41
C LEU A 317 6.79 18.74 -21.00
N TYR A 318 5.97 18.21 -21.91
CA TYR A 318 5.33 16.91 -21.74
C TYR A 318 6.20 15.76 -22.28
N LEU A 319 7.14 15.30 -21.44
CA LEU A 319 8.20 14.35 -21.83
C LEU A 319 7.70 12.89 -21.98
N LYS A 320 8.18 12.14 -22.98
CA LYS A 320 7.96 10.68 -23.06
C LYS A 320 8.52 9.96 -21.83
N LYS A 321 8.01 8.76 -21.51
CA LYS A 321 8.57 7.95 -20.41
C LYS A 321 10.01 7.56 -20.72
N ALA A 322 10.87 7.52 -19.71
CA ALA A 322 12.29 7.21 -19.89
C ALA A 322 12.55 5.85 -20.56
N ASN A 323 11.77 4.82 -20.23
CA ASN A 323 11.86 3.50 -20.90
C ASN A 323 11.50 3.59 -22.39
N THR A 324 10.52 4.41 -22.75
CA THR A 324 10.11 4.60 -24.15
C THR A 324 11.21 5.27 -24.95
N VAL A 325 11.82 6.33 -24.41
CA VAL A 325 12.97 7.02 -25.04
C VAL A 325 14.18 6.08 -25.15
N GLN A 326 14.46 5.27 -24.12
CA GLN A 326 15.53 4.27 -24.15
C GLN A 326 15.33 3.22 -25.25
N ASN A 327 14.10 2.71 -25.38
CA ASN A 327 13.78 1.68 -26.37
C ASN A 327 13.78 2.25 -27.80
N GLU A 328 13.17 3.41 -28.02
CA GLU A 328 13.10 4.05 -29.34
C GLU A 328 14.48 4.53 -29.83
N LEU A 329 15.35 5.02 -28.94
CA LEU A 329 16.72 5.40 -29.29
C LEU A 329 17.73 4.25 -29.22
N SER A 330 17.36 3.11 -28.61
CA SER A 330 18.27 2.00 -28.29
C SER A 330 19.50 2.42 -27.46
N ILE A 331 19.33 3.38 -26.54
CA ILE A 331 20.41 3.95 -25.71
C ILE A 331 20.16 3.65 -24.23
N GLY A 332 21.21 3.27 -23.49
CA GLY A 332 21.14 3.03 -22.03
C GLY A 332 21.09 4.31 -21.19
N ARG A 333 20.62 4.19 -19.94
CA ARG A 333 20.45 5.29 -18.97
C ARG A 333 21.67 6.19 -18.83
N THR A 334 22.87 5.62 -18.65
CA THR A 334 24.11 6.38 -18.45
C THR A 334 24.46 7.29 -19.63
N ARG A 335 24.22 6.84 -20.88
CA ARG A 335 24.48 7.66 -22.06
C ARG A 335 23.40 8.74 -22.25
N LEU A 336 22.13 8.42 -21.97
CA LEU A 336 21.08 9.45 -21.91
C LEU A 336 21.40 10.51 -20.86
N CYS A 337 21.87 10.09 -19.68
CA CYS A 337 22.32 11.00 -18.63
C CYS A 337 23.44 11.92 -19.12
N LYS A 338 24.49 11.39 -19.78
CA LYS A 338 25.55 12.21 -20.39
C LYS A 338 25.03 13.20 -21.44
N ILE A 339 24.10 12.77 -22.31
CA ILE A 339 23.50 13.64 -23.34
C ILE A 339 22.73 14.80 -22.69
N VAL A 340 21.91 14.51 -21.67
CA VAL A 340 21.13 15.53 -20.97
C VAL A 340 22.03 16.44 -20.13
N LYS A 341 23.08 15.92 -19.48
CA LYS A 341 24.08 16.73 -18.76
C LYS A 341 24.81 17.68 -19.71
N GLY A 342 25.16 17.22 -20.91
CA GLY A 342 25.84 18.03 -21.92
C GLY A 342 24.92 19.09 -22.54
N ASN A 343 23.66 18.75 -22.80
CA ASN A 343 22.66 19.68 -23.32
C ASN A 343 21.23 19.33 -22.87
N PRO A 344 20.71 19.99 -21.81
CA PRO A 344 19.36 19.74 -21.31
C PRO A 344 18.23 20.02 -22.32
N TYR A 345 18.47 20.85 -23.34
CA TYR A 345 17.47 21.13 -24.38
C TYR A 345 17.17 19.92 -25.27
N GLN A 346 18.00 18.86 -25.24
CA GLN A 346 17.72 17.61 -25.94
C GLN A 346 16.41 16.97 -25.47
N LEU A 347 15.98 17.22 -24.23
CA LEU A 347 14.70 16.75 -23.70
C LEU A 347 13.49 17.22 -24.55
N LYS A 348 13.59 18.39 -25.21
CA LYS A 348 12.51 18.88 -26.09
C LYS A 348 12.27 17.95 -27.28
N ASN A 349 13.33 17.34 -27.80
CA ASN A 349 13.25 16.41 -28.92
C ASN A 349 12.58 15.08 -28.52
N TRP A 350 12.41 14.84 -27.21
CA TRP A 350 11.82 13.63 -26.64
C TRP A 350 10.43 13.88 -26.04
N ALA A 351 9.83 15.05 -26.35
CA ALA A 351 8.44 15.35 -26.01
C ALA A 351 7.47 14.35 -26.66
N LEU A 352 6.32 14.14 -26.03
CA LEU A 352 5.25 13.34 -26.61
C LEU A 352 4.77 13.99 -27.93
N GLY A 353 4.59 13.19 -28.98
CA GLY A 353 4.24 13.69 -30.32
C GLY A 353 5.44 13.97 -31.23
N MET A 354 6.67 13.99 -30.71
CA MET A 354 7.89 14.11 -31.52
C MET A 354 8.38 12.75 -32.01
N LYS A 355 8.82 12.70 -33.27
CA LYS A 355 9.43 11.52 -33.90
C LYS A 355 10.89 11.42 -33.47
N LEU A 356 11.29 10.30 -32.88
CA LEU A 356 12.66 10.06 -32.44
C LEU A 356 13.50 9.55 -33.61
N GLU A 357 14.55 10.29 -34.00
CA GLU A 357 15.53 9.80 -34.97
C GLU A 357 16.69 9.09 -34.28
N PRO A 358 17.19 7.96 -34.83
CA PRO A 358 18.36 7.27 -34.27
C PRO A 358 19.59 8.20 -34.29
N LEU A 359 20.23 8.39 -33.13
CA LEU A 359 21.47 9.17 -33.06
C LEU A 359 22.60 8.44 -33.82
N ARG A 360 23.29 9.16 -34.71
CA ARG A 360 24.34 8.63 -35.60
C ARG A 360 25.39 7.84 -34.81
N ASN A 361 25.66 6.61 -35.27
CA ASN A 361 26.59 5.66 -34.66
C ASN A 361 28.03 6.20 -34.63
N SER A 362 28.59 6.41 -33.42
CA SER A 362 30.04 6.52 -33.21
C SER A 362 30.63 5.16 -32.83
N ALA A 363 31.92 4.97 -33.12
CA ALA A 363 32.70 3.74 -32.89
C ALA A 363 32.65 3.18 -31.44
N GLU A 364 32.19 3.97 -30.47
CA GLU A 364 31.94 3.55 -29.08
C GLU A 364 30.83 2.49 -28.94
N ASN A 365 29.92 2.35 -29.92
CA ASN A 365 28.81 1.40 -29.84
C ASN A 365 29.23 -0.07 -29.90
N GLN A 366 30.35 -0.41 -30.54
CA GLN A 366 30.85 -1.80 -30.56
C GLN A 366 31.61 -2.16 -29.28
N SER A 367 32.42 -1.25 -28.76
CA SER A 367 33.12 -1.41 -27.47
C SER A 367 32.14 -1.47 -26.30
N SER A 368 31.09 -0.63 -26.32
CA SER A 368 30.07 -0.63 -25.27
C SER A 368 29.14 -1.83 -25.34
N LEU A 369 28.86 -2.42 -26.52
CA LEU A 369 28.07 -3.66 -26.60
C LEU A 369 28.85 -4.87 -26.05
N MET A 370 30.16 -4.93 -26.29
CA MET A 370 31.06 -5.91 -25.69
C MET A 370 31.16 -5.72 -24.17
N GLN A 371 31.39 -4.49 -23.71
CA GLN A 371 31.39 -4.16 -22.28
C GLN A 371 30.03 -4.36 -21.62
N LYS A 372 28.89 -4.21 -22.33
CA LYS A 372 27.54 -4.47 -21.79
C LYS A 372 27.26 -5.96 -21.64
N LYS A 373 27.80 -6.80 -22.53
CA LYS A 373 27.79 -8.26 -22.38
C LYS A 373 28.66 -8.68 -21.20
N GLU A 374 29.82 -8.06 -21.04
CA GLU A 374 30.76 -8.28 -19.94
C GLU A 374 30.20 -7.78 -18.58
N PHE A 375 29.48 -6.65 -18.58
CA PHE A 375 28.86 -6.05 -17.39
C PHE A 375 27.58 -6.78 -16.96
N LEU A 376 26.78 -7.31 -17.90
CA LEU A 376 25.62 -8.15 -17.56
C LEU A 376 26.05 -9.51 -16.98
N LEU A 377 27.18 -10.06 -17.41
CA LEU A 377 27.82 -11.22 -16.78
C LEU A 377 28.37 -10.86 -15.37
N LYS A 378 28.91 -9.64 -15.20
CA LYS A 378 29.41 -9.14 -13.91
C LYS A 378 28.30 -8.84 -12.89
N TYR A 379 27.14 -8.32 -13.32
CA TYR A 379 26.05 -7.89 -12.42
C TYR A 379 25.25 -9.07 -11.84
N ASP A 380 25.01 -10.13 -12.62
CA ASP A 380 24.46 -11.39 -12.11
C ASP A 380 25.48 -12.11 -11.20
N GLY A 381 26.78 -11.98 -11.51
CA GLY A 381 27.89 -12.44 -10.66
C GLY A 381 27.92 -11.74 -9.30
N LEU A 382 28.00 -10.40 -9.26
CA LEU A 382 28.11 -9.61 -8.02
C LEU A 382 26.87 -9.73 -7.11
N LEU A 383 25.67 -9.82 -7.70
CA LEU A 383 24.44 -10.04 -6.94
C LEU A 383 24.47 -11.38 -6.22
N LEU A 384 24.83 -12.45 -6.96
CA LEU A 384 24.92 -13.81 -6.42
C LEU A 384 26.09 -13.94 -5.44
N GLU A 385 27.21 -13.29 -5.72
CA GLU A 385 28.41 -13.29 -4.89
C GLU A 385 28.20 -12.54 -3.57
N ASN A 386 27.61 -11.34 -3.57
CA ASN A 386 27.32 -10.61 -2.34
C ASN A 386 26.20 -11.28 -1.52
N TYR A 387 25.23 -11.93 -2.18
CA TYR A 387 24.29 -12.84 -1.54
C TYR A 387 25.00 -13.99 -0.82
N HIS A 388 25.97 -14.63 -1.50
CA HIS A 388 26.79 -15.68 -0.91
C HIS A 388 27.72 -15.15 0.19
N ALA A 389 28.27 -13.94 0.08
CA ALA A 389 29.10 -13.34 1.10
C ALA A 389 28.32 -13.12 2.42
N LEU A 390 27.09 -12.63 2.35
CA LEU A 390 26.20 -12.51 3.51
C LEU A 390 25.84 -13.88 4.09
N CYS A 391 25.51 -14.86 3.24
CA CYS A 391 25.25 -16.24 3.69
C CYS A 391 26.47 -16.86 4.40
N ASN A 392 27.66 -16.70 3.81
CA ASN A 392 28.91 -17.27 4.33
C ASN A 392 29.35 -16.56 5.62
N TYR A 393 29.01 -15.29 5.79
CA TYR A 393 29.22 -14.56 7.04
C TYR A 393 28.21 -14.98 8.13
N GLY A 394 27.13 -15.69 7.79
CA GLY A 394 26.16 -16.23 8.74
C GLY A 394 24.81 -15.51 8.78
N VAL A 395 24.53 -14.58 7.85
CA VAL A 395 23.24 -13.90 7.80
C VAL A 395 22.14 -14.87 7.35
N PRO A 396 21.02 -15.00 8.10
CA PRO A 396 19.93 -15.90 7.72
C PRO A 396 19.33 -15.54 6.35
N ARG A 397 19.15 -16.53 5.48
CA ARG A 397 18.63 -16.32 4.10
C ARG A 397 17.31 -15.56 4.05
N GLY A 398 16.42 -15.77 5.04
CA GLY A 398 15.15 -15.06 5.16
C GLY A 398 15.31 -13.55 5.43
N MET A 399 16.41 -13.16 6.07
CA MET A 399 16.71 -11.76 6.43
C MET A 399 17.49 -11.03 5.33
N ILE A 400 18.19 -11.73 4.44
CA ILE A 400 18.88 -11.12 3.29
C ILE A 400 17.89 -10.35 2.39
N GLY A 401 16.64 -10.79 2.31
CA GLY A 401 15.59 -10.06 1.60
C GLY A 401 15.27 -8.68 2.19
N LYS A 402 15.43 -8.50 3.52
CA LYS A 402 15.32 -7.20 4.19
C LYS A 402 16.49 -6.30 3.80
N ILE A 403 17.72 -6.84 3.86
CA ILE A 403 18.94 -6.14 3.43
C ILE A 403 18.85 -5.70 1.97
N TYR A 404 18.36 -6.57 1.07
CA TYR A 404 18.16 -6.21 -0.34
C TYR A 404 17.13 -5.09 -0.54
N ARG A 405 16.09 -5.03 0.29
CA ARG A 405 15.04 -4.00 0.19
C ARG A 405 15.52 -2.64 0.68
N GLU A 406 16.31 -2.62 1.76
CA GLU A 406 16.71 -1.39 2.47
C GLU A 406 18.10 -0.89 2.06
N ALA A 407 18.96 -1.76 1.51
CA ALA A 407 20.34 -1.47 1.10
C ALA A 407 20.73 -2.26 -0.16
N LYS A 408 19.94 -2.12 -1.24
CA LYS A 408 20.15 -2.82 -2.52
C LYS A 408 21.55 -2.58 -3.12
N GLU A 409 22.15 -1.44 -2.81
CA GLU A 409 23.46 -1.00 -3.28
C GLU A 409 24.57 -1.97 -2.86
N VAL A 410 24.40 -2.62 -1.70
CA VAL A 410 25.34 -3.62 -1.16
C VAL A 410 25.55 -4.79 -2.12
N PHE A 411 24.54 -5.16 -2.90
CA PHE A 411 24.62 -6.26 -3.84
C PHE A 411 25.29 -5.88 -5.16
N SER A 412 25.62 -4.59 -5.34
CA SER A 412 26.37 -4.08 -6.48
C SER A 412 27.85 -3.81 -6.16
N TYR A 413 28.30 -4.11 -4.93
CA TYR A 413 29.68 -3.85 -4.51
C TYR A 413 30.67 -4.83 -5.13
N ASP A 414 31.83 -4.31 -5.54
CA ASP A 414 32.95 -5.12 -6.02
C ASP A 414 33.48 -6.07 -4.92
N TYR A 415 34.06 -7.18 -5.36
CA TYR A 415 34.51 -8.33 -4.57
C TYR A 415 35.50 -7.94 -3.46
N GLY A 416 34.97 -7.60 -2.29
CA GLY A 416 35.77 -7.27 -1.11
C GLY A 416 35.18 -6.17 -0.23
N VAL A 417 34.36 -5.25 -0.75
CA VAL A 417 33.89 -4.09 0.04
C VAL A 417 32.91 -4.52 1.13
N LEU A 418 31.91 -5.34 0.77
CA LEU A 418 30.94 -5.86 1.74
C LEU A 418 31.63 -6.73 2.80
N ARG A 419 32.53 -7.61 2.37
CA ARG A 419 33.31 -8.46 3.26
C ARG A 419 34.17 -7.60 4.19
N SER A 420 34.95 -6.67 3.65
CA SER A 420 35.78 -5.74 4.43
C SER A 420 34.95 -4.96 5.45
N THR A 421 33.75 -4.50 5.09
CA THR A 421 32.85 -3.79 6.02
C THR A 421 32.40 -4.67 7.18
N LEU A 422 31.96 -5.91 6.89
CA LEU A 422 31.55 -6.88 7.91
C LEU A 422 32.70 -7.24 8.86
N TYR A 423 33.89 -7.50 8.33
CA TYR A 423 35.07 -7.81 9.13
C TYR A 423 35.59 -6.58 9.88
N SER A 424 35.49 -5.37 9.34
CA SER A 424 35.88 -4.14 10.04
C SER A 424 35.03 -3.90 11.29
N TYR A 425 33.72 -4.20 11.25
CA TYR A 425 32.90 -4.14 12.46
C TYR A 425 33.32 -5.18 13.51
N LYS A 426 33.75 -6.37 13.06
CA LYS A 426 34.33 -7.38 13.95
C LYS A 426 35.65 -6.91 14.57
N ASP A 427 36.51 -6.29 13.77
CA ASP A 427 37.79 -5.72 14.22
C ASP A 427 37.61 -4.55 15.20
N MET A 428 36.44 -3.88 15.19
CA MET A 428 36.07 -2.87 16.18
C MET A 428 35.65 -3.45 17.53
N GLY A 429 35.57 -4.78 17.66
CA GLY A 429 35.29 -5.51 18.89
C GLY A 429 33.91 -6.18 18.93
N LEU A 430 33.09 -6.07 17.88
CA LEU A 430 31.79 -6.74 17.82
C LEU A 430 31.97 -8.24 17.58
N SER A 431 31.15 -9.06 18.23
CA SER A 431 31.05 -10.48 17.91
C SER A 431 30.46 -10.66 16.51
N GLN A 432 30.71 -11.80 15.87
CA GLN A 432 30.09 -12.11 14.56
C GLN A 432 28.56 -12.07 14.64
N THR A 433 27.98 -12.50 15.77
CA THR A 433 26.54 -12.47 16.03
C THR A 433 26.04 -11.03 16.17
N SER A 434 26.76 -10.15 16.88
CA SER A 434 26.40 -8.73 17.00
C SER A 434 26.45 -8.04 15.64
N VAL A 435 27.48 -8.33 14.83
CA VAL A 435 27.56 -7.79 13.46
C VAL A 435 26.35 -8.22 12.64
N ILE A 436 25.96 -9.51 12.67
CA ILE A 436 24.79 -10.01 11.93
C ILE A 436 23.51 -9.28 12.38
N LYS A 437 23.24 -9.19 13.68
CA LYS A 437 22.06 -8.50 14.22
C LYS A 437 22.02 -7.04 13.79
N VAL A 438 23.13 -6.34 13.97
CA VAL A 438 23.27 -4.92 13.63
C VAL A 438 23.04 -4.66 12.14
N VAL A 439 23.59 -5.48 11.24
CA VAL A 439 23.42 -5.25 9.79
C VAL A 439 22.07 -5.72 9.25
N VAL A 440 21.37 -6.62 9.94
CA VAL A 440 19.99 -7.02 9.63
C VAL A 440 18.99 -5.97 10.13
N SER A 441 19.22 -5.41 11.32
CA SER A 441 18.39 -4.36 11.91
C SER A 441 18.77 -2.96 11.44
N SER A 442 19.91 -2.77 10.77
CA SER A 442 20.30 -1.51 10.17
C SER A 442 21.09 -1.74 8.86
N PRO A 443 20.43 -2.19 7.78
CA PRO A 443 21.11 -2.50 6.51
C PRO A 443 21.90 -1.34 5.91
N SER A 444 21.55 -0.10 6.24
CA SER A 444 22.29 1.11 5.84
C SER A 444 23.73 1.14 6.33
N LEU A 445 24.08 0.40 7.40
CA LEU A 445 25.45 0.29 7.90
C LEU A 445 26.40 -0.47 6.96
N LEU A 446 25.85 -1.18 5.98
CA LEU A 446 26.62 -1.86 4.94
C LEU A 446 26.91 -0.93 3.75
N ILE A 447 26.29 0.26 3.69
CA ILE A 447 26.41 1.18 2.57
C ILE A 447 27.59 2.13 2.79
N GLY A 448 28.49 2.22 1.82
CA GLY A 448 29.58 3.19 1.78
C GLY A 448 30.79 2.83 2.64
N GLY A 449 30.90 1.58 3.10
CA GLY A 449 31.95 1.12 4.01
C GLY A 449 31.54 1.23 5.48
N VAL A 450 32.51 1.36 6.38
CA VAL A 450 32.24 1.46 7.82
C VAL A 450 31.56 2.80 8.15
N ASN A 451 30.37 2.73 8.74
CA ASN A 451 29.58 3.90 9.12
C ASN A 451 30.24 4.67 10.29
N GLY A 452 30.58 5.94 10.03
CA GLY A 452 31.28 6.79 11.01
C GLY A 452 30.47 7.13 12.25
N ASP A 453 29.15 7.27 12.15
CA ASP A 453 28.31 7.57 13.31
C ASP A 453 28.13 6.35 14.20
N PHE A 454 27.94 5.17 13.61
CA PHE A 454 27.90 3.92 14.37
C PHE A 454 29.23 3.65 15.08
N ARG A 455 30.37 3.91 14.42
CA ARG A 455 31.69 3.85 15.06
C ARG A 455 31.77 4.74 16.30
N LYS A 456 31.28 5.99 16.24
CA LYS A 456 31.26 6.89 17.40
C LYS A 456 30.37 6.36 18.54
N VAL A 457 29.26 5.69 18.22
CA VAL A 457 28.43 5.02 19.23
C VAL A 457 29.22 3.91 19.92
N LEU A 458 29.93 3.07 19.16
CA LEU A 458 30.79 2.02 19.73
C LEU A 458 31.92 2.60 20.58
N ASP A 459 32.56 3.68 20.13
CA ASP A 459 33.61 4.35 20.90
C ASP A 459 33.05 4.96 22.20
N MET A 460 31.82 5.50 22.18
CA MET A 460 31.14 5.98 23.38
C MET A 460 30.79 4.81 24.33
N PHE A 461 30.28 3.70 23.81
CA PHE A 461 29.99 2.51 24.61
C PHE A 461 31.26 1.95 25.25
N ARG A 462 32.38 1.92 24.51
CA ARG A 462 33.70 1.57 25.05
C ARG A 462 34.12 2.53 26.16
N SER A 463 33.93 3.84 25.95
CA SER A 463 34.25 4.84 26.97
C SER A 463 33.41 4.63 28.24
N LEU A 464 32.15 4.20 28.11
CA LEU A 464 31.21 3.94 29.21
C LEU A 464 31.32 2.53 29.82
N GLU A 465 32.26 1.71 29.38
CA GLU A 465 32.41 0.31 29.83
C GLU A 465 31.11 -0.51 29.66
N ILE A 466 30.47 -0.32 28.50
CA ILE A 466 29.31 -1.08 28.05
C ILE A 466 29.81 -2.17 27.12
N ASP A 467 29.53 -3.42 27.47
CA ASP A 467 29.84 -4.57 26.62
C ASP A 467 29.00 -4.51 25.34
N PHE A 468 29.62 -4.83 24.20
CA PHE A 468 28.91 -4.87 22.93
C PHE A 468 27.93 -6.05 22.83
N GLU A 469 28.02 -7.07 23.70
CA GLU A 469 26.96 -8.08 23.87
C GLU A 469 25.61 -7.43 24.21
N TRP A 470 25.60 -6.25 24.83
CA TRP A 470 24.38 -5.46 25.05
C TRP A 470 23.59 -5.19 23.76
N ILE A 471 24.29 -4.97 22.65
CA ILE A 471 23.67 -4.75 21.32
C ILE A 471 22.96 -6.03 20.88
N GLU A 472 23.53 -7.20 21.15
CA GLU A 472 22.88 -8.48 20.84
C GLU A 472 21.63 -8.71 21.69
N GLU A 473 21.66 -8.34 22.96
CA GLU A 473 20.55 -8.55 23.88
C GLU A 473 19.37 -7.60 23.60
N CYS A 474 19.66 -6.36 23.21
CA CYS A 474 18.65 -5.30 23.17
C CYS A 474 18.04 -5.03 21.80
N ILE A 475 18.71 -5.45 20.70
CA ILE A 475 18.24 -5.19 19.34
C ILE A 475 17.42 -6.37 18.80
N SER A 476 16.32 -6.02 18.15
CA SER A 476 15.42 -6.95 17.45
C SER A 476 15.72 -6.99 15.95
N ASP A 477 15.78 -8.19 15.37
CA ASP A 477 15.99 -8.43 13.93
C ASP A 477 14.83 -7.86 13.07
N ASN A 478 13.65 -7.69 13.66
CA ASN A 478 12.45 -7.24 12.97
C ASN A 478 12.36 -5.71 12.85
N ASP A 479 13.07 -4.99 13.71
CA ASP A 479 13.03 -3.53 13.74
C ASP A 479 14.16 -2.92 12.91
N THR A 480 14.02 -1.64 12.56
CA THR A 480 15.08 -0.88 11.87
C THR A 480 15.53 0.30 12.72
N TYR A 481 16.84 0.38 13.00
CA TYR A 481 17.42 1.42 13.87
C TYR A 481 18.31 2.39 13.08
N ASP A 482 18.16 3.68 13.37
CA ASP A 482 19.01 4.74 12.85
C ASP A 482 20.05 5.16 13.90
N TRP A 483 21.27 4.65 13.75
CA TRP A 483 22.36 4.90 14.69
C TRP A 483 22.87 6.35 14.69
N SER A 484 22.60 7.14 13.64
CA SER A 484 22.90 8.57 13.65
C SER A 484 21.98 9.31 14.62
N GLN A 485 20.70 8.91 14.69
CA GLN A 485 19.75 9.45 15.67
C GLN A 485 20.07 8.99 17.09
N VAL A 486 20.47 7.73 17.28
CA VAL A 486 20.94 7.22 18.57
C VAL A 486 22.14 8.03 19.07
N LEU A 487 23.13 8.27 18.19
CA LEU A 487 24.28 9.12 18.50
C LEU A 487 23.84 10.55 18.84
N GLY A 488 22.90 11.11 18.10
CA GLY A 488 22.32 12.43 18.37
C GLY A 488 21.70 12.53 19.76
N PHE A 489 20.93 11.52 20.18
CA PHE A 489 20.36 11.45 21.52
C PHE A 489 21.45 11.33 22.60
N LEU A 490 22.41 10.41 22.43
CA LEU A 490 23.53 10.24 23.35
C LEU A 490 24.31 11.55 23.56
N ASN A 491 24.66 12.23 22.47
CA ASN A 491 25.34 13.52 22.51
C ASN A 491 24.51 14.60 23.20
N PHE A 492 23.19 14.56 23.05
CA PHE A 492 22.29 15.48 23.75
C PHE A 492 22.26 15.20 25.25
N VAL A 493 22.16 13.94 25.67
CA VAL A 493 22.17 13.55 27.09
C VAL A 493 23.51 13.90 27.74
N CYS A 494 24.63 13.77 27.02
CA CYS A 494 25.94 14.20 27.50
C CYS A 494 26.02 15.71 27.82
N ARG A 495 25.10 16.53 27.29
CA ARG A 495 25.01 17.97 27.59
C ARG A 495 24.14 18.28 28.82
N LEU A 496 23.52 17.28 29.45
CA LEU A 496 22.59 17.44 30.57
C LEU A 496 23.23 17.21 31.95
N ASP A 497 24.55 17.44 32.08
CA ASP A 497 25.34 17.27 33.32
C ASP A 497 25.26 15.86 33.96
N TYR A 498 25.15 14.81 33.15
CA TYR A 498 25.24 13.42 33.62
C TYR A 498 26.67 13.07 34.02
N SER A 499 26.82 12.35 35.14
CA SER A 499 28.05 11.61 35.42
C SER A 499 28.22 10.45 34.42
N LYS A 500 29.47 10.02 34.23
CA LYS A 500 29.79 8.86 33.38
C LYS A 500 29.08 7.59 33.87
N GLU A 501 28.98 7.43 35.18
CA GLU A 501 28.30 6.33 35.88
C GLU A 501 26.78 6.39 35.69
N GLU A 502 26.18 7.58 35.75
CA GLU A 502 24.75 7.79 35.53
C GLU A 502 24.35 7.51 34.08
N LEU A 503 25.16 7.96 33.12
CA LEU A 503 24.93 7.67 31.70
C LEU A 503 25.07 6.17 31.40
N ARG A 504 26.07 5.51 32.00
CA ARG A 504 26.24 4.05 31.93
C ARG A 504 25.03 3.33 32.53
N ALA A 505 24.56 3.76 33.70
CA ALA A 505 23.38 3.19 34.34
C ALA A 505 22.15 3.36 33.45
N LEU A 506 21.94 4.54 32.86
CA LEU A 506 20.83 4.83 31.97
C LEU A 506 20.80 3.89 30.75
N VAL A 507 21.93 3.74 30.05
CA VAL A 507 22.02 2.88 28.86
C VAL A 507 21.77 1.41 29.21
N LYS A 508 22.36 0.91 30.31
CA LYS A 508 22.20 -0.49 30.73
C LYS A 508 20.79 -0.80 31.23
N THR A 509 20.19 0.11 32.00
CA THR A 509 18.89 -0.11 32.61
C THR A 509 17.73 0.15 31.65
N HIS A 510 17.83 1.10 30.71
CA HIS A 510 16.70 1.49 29.87
C HIS A 510 17.07 1.53 28.36
N PRO A 511 17.31 0.37 27.71
CA PRO A 511 17.63 0.31 26.28
C PRO A 511 16.59 0.96 25.37
N GLY A 512 15.32 0.92 25.76
CA GLY A 512 14.20 1.54 25.04
C GLY A 512 14.37 3.05 24.84
N LEU A 513 15.07 3.77 25.74
CA LEU A 513 15.34 5.20 25.57
C LEU A 513 16.21 5.47 24.33
N LEU A 514 17.10 4.56 23.98
CA LEU A 514 18.01 4.67 22.84
C LEU A 514 17.42 4.06 21.58
N LEU A 515 16.82 2.88 21.73
CA LEU A 515 16.44 2.03 20.61
C LEU A 515 15.02 2.34 20.09
N GLU A 516 14.07 2.67 20.96
CA GLU A 516 12.69 2.94 20.55
C GLU A 516 12.60 4.23 19.72
N GLY A 517 12.12 4.12 18.48
CA GLY A 517 12.09 5.23 17.54
C GLY A 517 13.48 5.82 17.23
N SER A 518 14.55 5.06 17.53
CA SER A 518 15.96 5.48 17.43
C SER A 518 16.29 6.72 18.28
N GLY A 519 15.74 6.79 19.49
CA GLY A 519 16.03 7.85 20.47
C GLY A 519 15.18 9.11 20.30
N ARG A 520 14.38 9.24 19.23
CA ARG A 520 13.52 10.41 19.00
C ARG A 520 12.45 10.59 20.07
N ASN A 521 11.86 9.49 20.54
CA ASN A 521 10.82 9.53 21.56
C ASN A 521 11.38 10.03 22.90
N ALA A 522 12.57 9.54 23.28
CA ALA A 522 13.28 10.02 24.46
C ALA A 522 13.69 11.49 24.33
N PHE A 523 14.18 11.91 23.15
CA PHE A 523 14.49 13.31 22.88
C PHE A 523 13.26 14.23 23.06
N HIS A 524 12.09 13.81 22.57
CA HIS A 524 10.84 14.54 22.75
C HIS A 524 10.43 14.62 24.24
N LEU A 525 10.52 13.51 24.97
CA LEU A 525 10.24 13.47 26.41
C LEU A 525 11.12 14.46 27.18
N VAL A 526 12.43 14.43 26.96
CA VAL A 526 13.34 15.35 27.65
C VAL A 526 13.04 16.80 27.28
N LYS A 527 12.70 17.08 26.02
CA LYS A 527 12.30 18.42 25.58
C LYS A 527 11.04 18.91 26.29
N ILE A 528 10.05 18.05 26.55
CA ILE A 528 8.86 18.40 27.35
C ILE A 528 9.28 18.75 28.78
N LEU A 529 10.09 17.92 29.43
CA LEU A 529 10.50 18.13 30.82
C LEU A 529 11.33 19.41 30.98
N VAL A 530 12.27 19.67 30.07
CA VAL A 530 13.06 20.92 30.08
C VAL A 530 12.16 22.15 29.87
N LYS A 531 11.16 22.07 28.99
CA LYS A 531 10.18 23.16 28.81
C LYS A 531 9.34 23.44 30.06
N LEU A 532 9.13 22.42 30.90
CA LEU A 532 8.44 22.55 32.19
C LEU A 532 9.36 23.01 33.33
N GLY A 533 10.61 23.37 33.02
CA GLY A 533 11.57 23.90 33.99
C GLY A 533 12.28 22.84 34.83
N PHE A 534 12.34 21.58 34.36
CA PHE A 534 13.17 20.56 35.01
C PHE A 534 14.65 20.82 34.69
N THR A 535 15.49 20.77 35.72
CA THR A 535 16.95 20.80 35.60
C THR A 535 17.48 19.49 35.00
N GLY A 536 18.70 19.52 34.43
CA GLY A 536 19.35 18.31 33.88
C GLY A 536 19.41 17.16 34.88
N LYS A 537 19.73 17.45 36.15
CA LYS A 537 19.76 16.47 37.25
C LYS A 537 18.38 15.89 37.59
N GLU A 538 17.34 16.72 37.58
CA GLU A 538 15.97 16.22 37.80
C GLU A 538 15.53 15.30 36.67
N VAL A 539 15.79 15.67 35.41
CA VAL A 539 15.53 14.82 34.25
C VAL A 539 16.30 13.51 34.35
N ALA A 540 17.57 13.56 34.74
CA ALA A 540 18.41 12.38 34.93
C ALA A 540 17.85 11.41 35.97
N SER A 541 17.53 11.93 37.15
CA SER A 541 16.92 11.14 38.23
C SER A 541 15.58 10.54 37.83
N LEU A 542 14.84 11.21 36.94
CA LEU A 542 13.53 10.77 36.49
C LEU A 542 13.66 9.66 35.45
N LEU A 543 14.51 9.84 34.44
CA LEU A 543 14.73 8.82 33.40
C LEU A 543 15.28 7.51 33.99
N LEU A 544 16.10 7.56 35.04
CA LEU A 544 16.57 6.36 35.76
C LEU A 544 15.47 5.66 36.57
N ARG A 545 14.41 6.37 36.95
CA ARG A 545 13.27 5.85 37.72
C ARG A 545 12.05 5.53 36.85
N LEU A 546 12.13 5.74 35.54
CA LEU A 546 11.02 5.43 34.66
C LEU A 546 10.78 3.91 34.68
N PRO A 547 9.53 3.45 34.80
CA PRO A 547 9.23 2.05 34.56
C PRO A 547 9.59 1.67 33.11
N GLN A 548 9.87 0.38 32.85
CA GLN A 548 10.20 -0.18 31.53
C GLN A 548 9.00 -0.17 30.57
N ILE A 549 8.45 1.02 30.34
CA ILE A 549 7.31 1.30 29.47
C ILE A 549 7.84 1.87 28.17
N GLN A 550 7.12 1.65 27.07
CA GLN A 550 7.41 2.30 25.81
C GLN A 550 7.47 3.83 25.98
N VAL A 551 8.66 4.39 25.78
CA VAL A 551 9.00 5.80 25.99
C VAL A 551 8.14 6.69 25.10
N GLY A 552 7.82 6.23 23.89
CA GLY A 552 6.91 6.92 22.97
C GLY A 552 5.49 7.00 23.50
N THR A 553 4.99 5.94 24.13
CA THR A 553 3.67 5.93 24.77
C THR A 553 3.66 6.84 26.00
N PHE A 554 4.71 6.78 26.82
CA PHE A 554 4.87 7.63 27.99
C PHE A 554 4.85 9.12 27.62
N ALA A 555 5.65 9.52 26.63
CA ALA A 555 5.72 10.90 26.15
C ALA A 555 4.36 11.38 25.60
N LYS A 556 3.66 10.55 24.83
CA LYS A 556 2.33 10.88 24.27
C LYS A 556 1.26 11.04 25.35
N ASN A 557 1.27 10.19 26.36
CA ASN A 557 0.33 10.27 27.49
C ASN A 557 0.61 11.51 28.33
N LEU A 558 1.88 11.82 28.58
CA LEU A 558 2.27 13.05 29.27
C LEU A 558 1.81 14.29 28.48
N ASP A 559 2.04 14.35 27.16
CA ASP A 559 1.52 15.41 26.29
C ASP A 559 0.00 15.55 26.39
N ARG A 560 -0.73 14.43 26.44
CA ARG A 560 -2.19 14.43 26.60
C ARG A 560 -2.62 14.99 27.96
N CYS A 561 -1.95 14.59 29.03
CA CYS A 561 -2.20 15.12 30.37
C CYS A 561 -1.93 16.62 30.42
N LEU A 562 -0.82 17.09 29.85
CA LEU A 562 -0.50 18.52 29.76
C LEU A 562 -1.59 19.28 28.98
N SER A 563 -2.03 18.75 27.84
CA SER A 563 -3.13 19.33 27.07
C SER A 563 -4.43 19.40 27.87
N PHE A 564 -4.75 18.37 28.67
CA PHE A 564 -5.91 18.38 29.55
C PHE A 564 -5.81 19.46 30.61
N LEU A 565 -4.66 19.57 31.30
CA LEU A 565 -4.44 20.57 32.35
C LEU A 565 -4.50 22.00 31.80
N MET A 566 -3.93 22.24 30.62
CA MET A 566 -4.05 23.52 29.92
C MET A 566 -5.51 23.83 29.52
N HIS A 567 -6.27 22.82 29.08
CA HIS A 567 -7.67 22.98 28.67
C HIS A 567 -8.62 23.30 29.83
N ILE A 568 -8.29 22.89 31.05
CA ILE A 568 -9.03 23.29 32.27
C ILE A 568 -8.51 24.62 32.85
N GLU A 569 -7.74 25.38 32.06
CA GLU A 569 -7.23 26.71 32.39
C GLU A 569 -6.31 26.72 33.62
N MET A 570 -5.52 25.65 33.78
CA MET A 570 -4.49 25.58 34.81
C MET A 570 -3.26 26.38 34.38
N ASP A 571 -2.71 27.17 35.29
CA ASP A 571 -1.49 27.95 35.06
C ASP A 571 -0.25 27.06 34.96
N SER A 572 0.79 27.59 34.31
CA SER A 572 2.02 26.85 34.02
C SER A 572 2.80 26.44 35.26
N GLU A 573 2.70 27.21 36.34
CA GLU A 573 3.42 26.94 37.60
C GLU A 573 2.80 25.73 38.33
N ASP A 574 1.47 25.68 38.40
CA ASP A 574 0.75 24.54 38.95
C ASP A 574 0.86 23.28 38.09
N ILE A 575 0.89 23.41 36.77
CA ILE A 575 1.18 22.27 35.88
C ILE A 575 2.57 21.72 36.16
N ALA A 576 3.60 22.58 36.22
CA ALA A 576 4.97 22.14 36.51
C ALA A 576 5.07 21.45 37.88
N ARG A 577 4.37 21.98 38.90
CA ARG A 577 4.31 21.39 40.24
C ARG A 577 3.67 20.00 40.25
N ILE A 578 2.52 19.83 39.60
CA ILE A 578 1.81 18.54 39.50
C ILE A 578 2.63 17.52 38.71
N VAL A 579 3.22 17.94 37.59
CA VAL A 579 4.06 17.04 36.78
C VAL A 579 5.27 16.60 37.56
N ARG A 580 5.96 17.50 38.29
CA ARG A 580 7.12 17.14 39.12
C ARG A 580 6.79 16.16 40.24
N ALA A 581 5.62 16.30 40.86
CA ALA A 581 5.18 15.39 41.92
C ALA A 581 4.68 14.02 41.40
N HIS A 582 4.09 13.97 40.20
CA HIS A 582 3.36 12.79 39.72
C HIS A 582 3.72 12.38 38.27
N THR A 583 4.96 12.59 37.81
CA THR A 583 5.33 12.39 36.39
C THR A 583 5.05 10.97 35.91
N VAL A 584 5.40 9.96 36.71
CA VAL A 584 5.19 8.54 36.34
C VAL A 584 3.71 8.25 36.16
N MET A 585 2.86 8.68 37.11
CA MET A 585 1.41 8.54 37.01
C MET A 585 0.86 9.18 35.73
N LEU A 586 1.29 10.40 35.40
CA LEU A 586 0.78 11.13 34.24
C LEU A 586 1.24 10.52 32.91
N GLY A 587 2.48 10.02 32.86
CA GLY A 587 2.99 9.35 31.66
C GLY A 587 2.42 7.95 31.43
N THR A 588 1.88 7.29 32.46
CA THR A 588 1.15 6.02 32.29
C THR A 588 -0.35 6.21 32.06
N LEU A 589 -0.87 7.42 32.28
CA LEU A 589 -2.30 7.70 32.22
C LEU A 589 -2.80 8.05 30.82
N TYR A 590 -3.68 7.20 30.28
CA TYR A 590 -4.41 7.51 29.06
C TYR A 590 -5.72 8.26 29.39
N LEU A 591 -5.62 9.59 29.53
CA LEU A 591 -6.71 10.44 30.00
C LEU A 591 -7.81 10.70 28.94
N LYS A 592 -9.09 10.77 29.35
CA LYS A 592 -10.19 11.28 28.49
C LYS A 592 -9.93 12.73 28.08
N LYS A 593 -10.56 13.21 27.00
CA LYS A 593 -10.52 14.63 26.64
C LYS A 593 -11.19 15.47 27.73
N ALA A 594 -10.64 16.65 28.03
CA ALA A 594 -11.17 17.53 29.08
C ALA A 594 -12.64 17.90 28.87
N ASN A 595 -13.07 18.20 27.64
CA ASN A 595 -14.49 18.44 27.33
C ASN A 595 -15.40 17.27 27.68
N THR A 596 -14.95 16.03 27.44
CA THR A 596 -15.73 14.84 27.79
C THR A 596 -15.91 14.73 29.30
N VAL A 597 -14.85 14.96 30.08
CA VAL A 597 -14.94 14.94 31.55
C VAL A 597 -15.82 16.07 32.08
N LEU A 598 -15.74 17.27 31.50
CA LEU A 598 -16.57 18.42 31.88
C LEU A 598 -18.06 18.14 31.62
N THR A 599 -18.40 17.56 30.45
CA THR A 599 -19.78 17.19 30.09
C THR A 599 -20.29 16.06 30.97
N GLU A 600 -19.52 14.99 31.16
CA GLU A 600 -19.97 13.82 31.92
C GLU A 600 -20.12 14.12 33.43
N LEU A 601 -19.30 15.02 34.00
CA LEU A 601 -19.42 15.45 35.39
C LEU A 601 -20.37 16.63 35.60
N SER A 602 -20.88 17.26 34.54
CA SER A 602 -21.69 18.49 34.60
C SER A 602 -21.06 19.59 35.47
N ILE A 603 -19.74 19.80 35.37
CA ILE A 603 -19.01 20.86 36.10
C ILE A 603 -18.22 21.76 35.16
N GLY A 604 -18.08 23.04 35.54
CA GLY A 604 -17.27 24.02 34.79
C GLY A 604 -15.75 23.83 34.98
N ARG A 605 -14.97 24.38 34.04
CA ARG A 605 -13.49 24.29 34.01
C ARG A 605 -12.83 24.72 35.31
N THR A 606 -13.26 25.86 35.87
CA THR A 606 -12.71 26.42 37.11
C THR A 606 -12.90 25.49 38.31
N LYS A 607 -14.05 24.82 38.42
CA LYS A 607 -14.34 23.86 39.50
C LYS A 607 -13.51 22.58 39.33
N LEU A 608 -13.41 22.07 38.10
CA LEU A 608 -12.58 20.91 37.78
C LEU A 608 -11.09 21.19 38.04
N CYS A 609 -10.61 22.38 37.69
CA CYS A 609 -9.25 22.84 37.98
C CYS A 609 -8.95 22.83 39.48
N LYS A 610 -9.85 23.36 40.32
CA LYS A 610 -9.71 23.30 41.79
C LYS A 610 -9.66 21.87 42.33
N ILE A 611 -10.45 20.95 41.78
CA ILE A 611 -10.43 19.53 42.18
C ILE A 611 -9.08 18.89 41.86
N VAL A 612 -8.56 19.10 40.65
CA VAL A 612 -7.27 18.54 40.24
C VAL A 612 -6.11 19.16 41.03
N LYS A 613 -6.15 20.47 41.32
CA LYS A 613 -5.16 21.13 42.19
C LYS A 613 -5.19 20.55 43.61
N GLY A 614 -6.36 20.21 44.14
CA GLY A 614 -6.52 19.63 45.48
C GLY A 614 -6.13 18.16 45.57
N ASN A 615 -6.39 17.37 44.52
CA ASN A 615 -6.00 15.96 44.46
C ASN A 615 -5.72 15.51 43.01
N PRO A 616 -4.45 15.56 42.55
CA PRO A 616 -4.08 15.15 41.20
C PRO A 616 -4.37 13.67 40.87
N TYR A 617 -4.50 12.79 41.87
CA TYR A 617 -4.84 11.38 41.65
C TYR A 617 -6.24 11.18 41.09
N GLN A 618 -7.14 12.17 41.21
CA GLN A 618 -8.46 12.14 40.59
C GLN A 618 -8.39 11.97 39.07
N LEU A 619 -7.29 12.37 38.42
CA LEU A 619 -7.07 12.14 37.00
C LEU A 619 -7.13 10.65 36.62
N LYS A 620 -6.74 9.72 37.52
CA LYS A 620 -6.84 8.27 37.30
C LYS A 620 -8.29 7.82 37.08
N ASN A 621 -9.23 8.42 37.80
CA ASN A 621 -10.66 8.10 37.69
C ASN A 621 -11.25 8.53 36.35
N TRP A 622 -10.54 9.39 35.62
CA TRP A 622 -10.97 9.95 34.33
C TRP A 622 -10.15 9.40 33.16
N ALA A 623 -9.41 8.31 33.40
CA ALA A 623 -8.81 7.51 32.35
C ALA A 623 -9.88 7.01 31.36
N LEU A 624 -9.48 6.87 30.10
CA LEU A 624 -10.35 6.36 29.05
C LEU A 624 -10.76 4.92 29.38
N GLY A 625 -12.07 4.67 29.52
CA GLY A 625 -12.63 3.36 29.87
C GLY A 625 -13.27 3.27 31.26
N MET A 626 -13.00 4.23 32.15
CA MET A 626 -13.63 4.28 33.48
C MET A 626 -15.04 4.90 33.40
N LYS A 627 -16.03 4.28 34.08
CA LYS A 627 -17.35 4.89 34.35
C LYS A 627 -17.18 5.97 35.42
N LEU A 628 -17.69 7.17 35.15
CA LEU A 628 -17.66 8.26 36.13
C LEU A 628 -18.80 8.08 37.12
N GLU A 629 -18.47 7.90 38.39
CA GLU A 629 -19.46 8.08 39.46
C GLU A 629 -19.64 9.57 39.78
N PRO A 630 -20.84 10.03 40.15
CA PRO A 630 -21.05 11.37 40.68
C PRO A 630 -20.14 11.58 41.89
N LEU A 631 -19.44 12.72 41.95
CA LEU A 631 -18.55 13.07 43.06
C LEU A 631 -19.33 13.01 44.39
N ARG A 632 -19.22 11.91 45.13
CA ARG A 632 -19.74 11.80 46.49
C ARG A 632 -18.85 12.60 47.43
N ASN A 633 -19.45 13.56 48.13
CA ASN A 633 -18.84 14.18 49.29
C ASN A 633 -18.69 13.12 50.39
N SER A 634 -17.47 12.66 50.66
CA SER A 634 -17.02 12.31 52.02
C SER A 634 -15.54 11.96 52.00
N ALA A 635 -14.80 12.62 52.88
CA ALA A 635 -13.35 12.53 53.03
C ALA A 635 -12.89 11.39 53.95
N GLU A 636 -13.70 10.35 54.19
CA GLU A 636 -13.47 9.48 55.36
C GLU A 636 -13.17 8.00 55.08
N ASN A 637 -13.22 7.49 53.84
CA ASN A 637 -13.04 6.04 53.60
C ASN A 637 -11.86 5.63 52.69
N GLN A 638 -10.84 6.48 52.52
CA GLN A 638 -9.65 6.13 51.72
C GLN A 638 -8.38 5.79 52.53
N SER A 639 -8.43 5.76 53.86
CA SER A 639 -7.24 5.50 54.69
C SER A 639 -6.83 4.02 54.80
N SER A 640 -7.69 3.06 54.46
CA SER A 640 -7.39 1.62 54.63
C SER A 640 -6.64 0.97 53.46
N LEU A 641 -6.60 1.60 52.29
CA LEU A 641 -5.89 1.09 51.11
C LEU A 641 -4.47 1.66 50.95
N MET A 642 -4.08 2.66 51.75
CA MET A 642 -2.80 3.38 51.63
C MET A 642 -1.64 2.80 52.46
N GLN A 643 -1.79 1.62 53.09
CA GLN A 643 -0.74 1.06 53.97
C GLN A 643 -0.02 -0.19 53.44
N LYS A 644 -0.15 -0.54 52.15
CA LYS A 644 0.68 -1.59 51.53
C LYS A 644 1.33 -1.11 50.23
N GLU A 645 2.22 -0.13 50.33
CA GLU A 645 3.20 0.18 49.28
C GLU A 645 4.58 0.24 49.94
N PHE A 646 5.14 -0.94 50.24
CA PHE A 646 6.57 -1.11 50.44
C PHE A 646 7.16 -1.59 49.11
N LEU A 647 8.29 -1.01 48.72
CA LEU A 647 9.09 -1.33 47.52
C LEU A 647 9.30 -2.84 47.38
N LEU A 648 8.49 -3.50 46.54
CA LEU A 648 8.65 -4.90 46.17
C LEU A 648 9.66 -5.01 45.03
N LYS A 649 10.43 -6.10 45.02
CA LYS A 649 11.39 -6.38 43.94
C LYS A 649 10.62 -6.92 42.72
N ASP A 650 11.19 -6.77 41.53
CA ASP A 650 10.59 -7.25 40.27
C ASP A 650 10.13 -8.73 40.32
N ASP A 651 10.81 -9.57 41.11
CA ASP A 651 10.47 -10.99 41.30
C ASP A 651 9.15 -11.20 42.07
N ASP A 652 8.82 -10.29 43.00
CA ASP A 652 7.60 -10.37 43.80
C ASP A 652 6.36 -9.97 42.97
N LEU A 653 6.50 -8.96 42.10
CA LEU A 653 5.44 -8.55 41.17
C LEU A 653 5.16 -9.62 40.11
N LEU A 654 6.20 -10.31 39.64
CA LEU A 654 6.06 -11.42 38.71
C LEU A 654 5.24 -12.55 39.31
N LEU A 655 5.56 -12.94 40.54
CA LEU A 655 4.86 -14.01 41.24
C LEU A 655 3.42 -13.61 41.58
N GLU A 656 3.19 -12.38 42.01
CA GLU A 656 1.86 -11.88 42.34
C GLU A 656 0.95 -11.82 41.09
N ASN A 657 1.44 -11.28 39.98
CA ASN A 657 0.67 -11.22 38.73
C ASN A 657 0.44 -12.62 38.13
N TYR A 658 1.39 -13.54 38.28
CA TYR A 658 1.18 -14.96 37.98
C TYR A 658 0.04 -15.54 38.80
N HIS A 659 0.00 -15.28 40.11
CA HIS A 659 -1.08 -15.70 40.98
C HIS A 659 -2.42 -15.03 40.63
N ALA A 660 -2.42 -13.75 40.25
CA ALA A 660 -3.63 -13.06 39.82
C ALA A 660 -4.27 -13.72 38.59
N LEU A 661 -3.47 -14.12 37.59
CA LEU A 661 -3.96 -14.87 36.43
C LEU A 661 -4.48 -16.26 36.82
N CYS A 662 -3.76 -16.98 37.70
CA CYS A 662 -4.20 -18.28 38.20
C CYS A 662 -5.52 -18.19 38.97
N ASN A 663 -5.65 -17.20 39.85
CA ASN A 663 -6.82 -16.98 40.68
C ASN A 663 -8.02 -16.53 39.84
N TYR A 664 -7.78 -15.81 38.74
CA TYR A 664 -8.82 -15.47 37.76
C TYR A 664 -9.25 -16.68 36.92
N GLY A 665 -8.51 -17.79 36.94
CA GLY A 665 -8.86 -19.05 36.26
C GLY A 665 -8.11 -19.30 34.95
N VAL A 666 -7.04 -18.54 34.64
CA VAL A 666 -6.23 -18.78 33.43
C VAL A 666 -5.44 -20.09 33.58
N PRO A 667 -5.51 -21.02 32.60
CA PRO A 667 -4.75 -22.26 32.67
C PRO A 667 -3.24 -22.02 32.76
N ARG A 668 -2.57 -22.67 33.72
CA ARG A 668 -1.12 -22.46 33.98
C ARG A 668 -0.24 -22.63 32.73
N GLY A 669 -0.56 -23.59 31.86
CA GLY A 669 0.15 -23.80 30.60
C GLY A 669 0.01 -22.64 29.61
N MET A 670 -1.08 -21.88 29.68
CA MET A 670 -1.35 -20.72 28.83
C MET A 670 -0.75 -19.42 29.41
N ILE A 671 -0.49 -19.35 30.71
CA ILE A 671 0.18 -18.20 31.33
C ILE A 671 1.58 -18.00 30.75
N GLY A 672 2.28 -19.08 30.37
CA GLY A 672 3.56 -18.99 29.66
C GLY A 672 3.46 -18.29 28.29
N LYS A 673 2.34 -18.47 27.58
CA LYS A 673 2.04 -17.74 26.34
C LYS A 673 1.89 -16.24 26.63
N ILE A 674 1.13 -15.89 27.67
CA ILE A 674 0.95 -14.51 28.12
C ILE A 674 2.28 -13.89 28.52
N TYR A 675 3.13 -14.62 29.26
CA TYR A 675 4.47 -14.14 29.63
C TYR A 675 5.36 -13.87 28.42
N ARG A 676 5.31 -14.71 27.40
CA ARG A 676 6.09 -14.55 26.18
C ARG A 676 5.61 -13.38 25.31
N GLU A 677 4.30 -13.18 25.21
CA GLU A 677 3.69 -12.20 24.28
C GLU A 677 3.36 -10.86 24.95
N ALA A 678 3.23 -10.84 26.27
CA ALA A 678 2.87 -9.68 27.09
C ALA A 678 3.62 -9.69 28.44
N LYS A 679 4.95 -9.84 28.40
CA LYS A 679 5.83 -9.91 29.59
C LYS A 679 5.60 -8.77 30.60
N GLU A 680 5.25 -7.60 30.09
CA GLU A 680 4.96 -6.37 30.85
C GLU A 680 3.85 -6.57 31.90
N VAL A 681 2.88 -7.45 31.62
CA VAL A 681 1.76 -7.77 32.52
C VAL A 681 2.23 -8.33 33.87
N PHE A 682 3.39 -8.99 33.89
CA PHE A 682 3.96 -9.56 35.10
C PHE A 682 4.75 -8.54 35.92
N ARG A 683 4.91 -7.31 35.43
CA ARG A 683 5.55 -6.20 36.13
C ARG A 683 4.56 -5.15 36.61
N TYR A 684 3.27 -5.47 36.57
CA TYR A 684 2.24 -4.57 37.03
C TYR A 684 2.23 -4.42 38.53
N ASP A 685 2.03 -3.19 38.97
CA ASP A 685 1.74 -2.89 40.37
C ASP A 685 0.49 -3.64 40.83
N TYR A 686 0.41 -3.87 42.14
CA TYR A 686 -0.64 -4.67 42.76
C TYR A 686 -2.04 -4.24 42.31
N GLY A 687 -2.85 -5.21 41.89
CA GLY A 687 -4.25 -5.00 41.53
C GLY A 687 -4.52 -4.42 40.14
N VAL A 688 -3.52 -3.98 39.37
CA VAL A 688 -3.72 -3.46 38.00
C VAL A 688 -4.20 -4.55 37.04
N LEU A 689 -3.55 -5.73 37.08
CA LEU A 689 -3.95 -6.87 36.25
C LEU A 689 -5.35 -7.38 36.63
N HIS A 690 -5.62 -7.47 37.93
CA HIS A 690 -6.93 -7.81 38.46
C HIS A 690 -8.00 -6.81 37.97
N SER A 691 -7.76 -5.50 38.11
CA SER A 691 -8.67 -4.46 37.63
C SER A 691 -8.93 -4.56 36.13
N THR A 692 -7.91 -4.87 35.32
CA THR A 692 -8.04 -5.01 33.86
C THR A 692 -8.92 -6.21 33.48
N LEU A 693 -8.70 -7.37 34.12
CA LEU A 693 -9.50 -8.58 33.90
C LEU A 693 -10.97 -8.37 34.30
N TYR A 694 -11.23 -7.71 35.43
CA TYR A 694 -12.58 -7.41 35.87
C TYR A 694 -13.25 -6.33 35.02
N SER A 695 -12.50 -5.37 34.48
CA SER A 695 -13.05 -4.37 33.56
C SER A 695 -13.61 -5.01 32.28
N TYR A 696 -12.99 -6.06 31.76
CA TYR A 696 -13.55 -6.81 30.63
C TYR A 696 -14.83 -7.56 31.00
N LYS A 697 -14.92 -8.09 32.22
CA LYS A 697 -16.14 -8.69 32.76
C LYS A 697 -17.26 -7.64 32.91
N ASP A 698 -16.95 -6.45 33.40
CA ASP A 698 -17.89 -5.33 33.54
C ASP A 698 -18.40 -4.80 32.20
N MET A 699 -17.71 -5.10 31.09
CA MET A 699 -18.18 -4.81 29.73
C MET A 699 -19.22 -5.81 29.22
N GLY A 700 -19.47 -6.90 29.96
CA GLY A 700 -20.48 -7.92 29.66
C GLY A 700 -19.90 -9.27 29.25
N LEU A 701 -18.58 -9.45 29.23
CA LEU A 701 -17.96 -10.75 28.92
C LEU A 701 -18.10 -11.70 30.11
N SER A 702 -18.35 -12.99 29.83
CA SER A 702 -18.25 -14.04 30.84
C SER A 702 -16.79 -14.19 31.29
N GLN A 703 -16.56 -14.73 32.49
CA GLN A 703 -15.20 -15.00 32.96
C GLN A 703 -14.45 -15.92 31.99
N THR A 704 -15.13 -16.92 31.42
CA THR A 704 -14.59 -17.84 30.43
C THR A 704 -14.23 -17.12 29.14
N SER A 705 -15.09 -16.23 28.64
CA SER A 705 -14.81 -15.43 27.45
C SER A 705 -13.61 -14.48 27.67
N VAL A 706 -13.49 -13.88 28.86
CA VAL A 706 -12.31 -13.06 29.22
C VAL A 706 -11.05 -13.91 29.20
N ILE A 707 -11.04 -15.08 29.84
CA ILE A 707 -9.89 -16.00 29.83
C ILE A 707 -9.49 -16.34 28.39
N LYS A 708 -10.47 -16.72 27.55
CA LYS A 708 -10.23 -17.09 26.16
C LYS A 708 -9.58 -15.96 25.36
N VAL A 709 -10.15 -14.76 25.48
CA VAL A 709 -9.69 -13.56 24.78
C VAL A 709 -8.29 -13.15 25.23
N VAL A 710 -7.97 -13.18 26.52
CA VAL A 710 -6.65 -12.75 27.00
C VAL A 710 -5.56 -13.79 26.75
N VAL A 711 -5.92 -15.07 26.63
CA VAL A 711 -4.99 -16.14 26.21
C VAL A 711 -4.73 -16.08 24.70
N SER A 712 -5.76 -15.85 23.89
CA SER A 712 -5.65 -15.70 22.45
C SER A 712 -5.15 -14.32 22.02
N SER A 713 -5.14 -13.33 22.91
CA SER A 713 -4.67 -11.98 22.61
C SER A 713 -4.05 -11.33 23.86
N PRO A 714 -2.87 -11.80 24.31
CA PRO A 714 -2.23 -11.30 25.53
C PRO A 714 -1.97 -9.79 25.54
N SER A 715 -1.83 -9.18 24.36
CA SER A 715 -1.70 -7.72 24.20
C SER A 715 -2.89 -6.92 24.75
N LEU A 716 -4.06 -7.54 24.93
CA LEU A 716 -5.22 -6.90 25.56
C LEU A 716 -5.05 -6.64 27.05
N LEU A 717 -4.07 -7.29 27.68
CA LEU A 717 -3.71 -7.05 29.09
C LEU A 717 -2.67 -5.94 29.23
N ILE A 718 -2.06 -5.47 28.14
CA ILE A 718 -1.00 -4.46 28.15
C ILE A 718 -1.57 -3.03 28.30
N GLY A 719 -1.00 -2.25 29.22
CA GLY A 719 -1.53 -0.98 29.71
C GLY A 719 -2.79 -1.16 30.57
N GLY A 720 -3.94 -1.03 29.94
CA GLY A 720 -5.27 -1.11 30.56
C GLY A 720 -6.28 -1.66 29.56
N VAL A 721 -7.58 -1.34 29.71
CA VAL A 721 -8.58 -1.86 28.78
C VAL A 721 -8.32 -1.38 27.34
N ASN A 722 -8.16 -2.33 26.42
CA ASN A 722 -7.88 -2.06 25.03
C ASN A 722 -9.07 -1.36 24.35
N GLY A 723 -8.85 -0.13 23.89
CA GLY A 723 -9.89 0.72 23.32
C GLY A 723 -10.45 0.22 21.98
N ASP A 724 -9.66 -0.51 21.19
CA ASP A 724 -10.13 -1.03 19.91
C ASP A 724 -10.95 -2.30 20.11
N PHE A 725 -10.54 -3.20 21.00
CA PHE A 725 -11.36 -4.34 21.41
C PHE A 725 -12.69 -3.90 22.02
N ARG A 726 -12.70 -2.85 22.85
CA ARG A 726 -13.95 -2.26 23.37
C ARG A 726 -14.89 -1.82 22.25
N LYS A 727 -14.39 -1.14 21.21
CA LYS A 727 -15.23 -0.73 20.06
C LYS A 727 -15.77 -1.92 19.28
N VAL A 728 -15.02 -3.04 19.21
CA VAL A 728 -15.52 -4.29 18.63
C VAL A 728 -16.70 -4.81 19.44
N LEU A 729 -16.60 -4.84 20.77
CA LEU A 729 -17.70 -5.23 21.66
C LEU A 729 -18.91 -4.27 21.54
N ASP A 730 -18.68 -2.96 21.44
CA ASP A 730 -19.74 -1.97 21.22
C ASP A 730 -20.44 -2.21 19.87
N MET A 731 -19.67 -2.56 18.83
CA MET A 731 -20.23 -2.89 17.52
C MET A 731 -21.03 -4.20 17.56
N PHE A 732 -20.53 -5.24 18.23
CA PHE A 732 -21.26 -6.50 18.41
C PHE A 732 -22.57 -6.27 19.15
N ARG A 733 -22.58 -5.40 20.17
CA ARG A 733 -23.81 -4.97 20.86
C ARG A 733 -24.78 -4.27 19.92
N SER A 734 -24.28 -3.37 19.06
CA SER A 734 -25.10 -2.66 18.07
C SER A 734 -25.67 -3.56 16.96
N LEU A 735 -25.05 -4.73 16.76
CA LEU A 735 -25.45 -5.77 15.81
C LEU A 735 -26.21 -6.92 16.49
N GLU A 736 -26.53 -6.83 17.78
CA GLU A 736 -27.20 -7.89 18.53
C GLU A 736 -26.49 -9.26 18.41
N ILE A 737 -25.15 -9.23 18.46
CA ILE A 737 -24.30 -10.42 18.52
C ILE A 737 -23.96 -10.65 19.99
N ASP A 738 -24.31 -11.84 20.48
CA ASP A 738 -23.96 -12.26 21.84
C ASP A 738 -22.43 -12.39 21.97
N PHE A 739 -21.88 -12.00 23.12
CA PHE A 739 -20.47 -12.16 23.41
C PHE A 739 -20.06 -13.63 23.62
N GLU A 740 -21.00 -14.54 23.88
CA GLU A 740 -20.76 -15.99 23.82
C GLU A 740 -20.18 -16.43 22.45
N TRP A 741 -20.48 -15.69 21.37
CA TRP A 741 -19.89 -15.92 20.06
C TRP A 741 -18.35 -15.89 20.06
N ILE A 742 -17.76 -15.02 20.88
CA ILE A 742 -16.30 -14.92 21.04
C ILE A 742 -15.75 -16.21 21.65
N GLU A 743 -16.46 -16.75 22.63
CA GLU A 743 -16.12 -18.00 23.28
C GLU A 743 -16.26 -19.20 22.32
N GLU A 744 -17.24 -19.20 21.43
CA GLU A 744 -17.43 -20.27 20.44
C GLU A 744 -16.39 -20.21 19.30
N CYS A 745 -16.05 -19.02 18.82
CA CYS A 745 -15.33 -18.86 17.56
C CYS A 745 -13.80 -18.68 17.68
N ILE A 746 -13.31 -18.25 18.84
CA ILE A 746 -11.88 -17.99 19.07
C ILE A 746 -11.17 -19.25 19.55
N SER A 747 -9.92 -19.43 19.13
CA SER A 747 -9.04 -20.53 19.54
C SER A 747 -7.93 -20.03 20.47
N ASP A 748 -7.69 -20.74 21.57
CA ASP A 748 -6.64 -20.43 22.56
C ASP A 748 -5.23 -20.53 21.95
N ASN A 749 -5.08 -21.31 20.87
CA ASN A 749 -3.82 -21.53 20.17
C ASN A 749 -3.47 -20.44 19.15
N ASP A 750 -4.46 -19.67 18.72
CA ASP A 750 -4.27 -18.61 17.73
C ASP A 750 -4.02 -17.25 18.40
N THR A 751 -3.62 -16.27 17.59
CA THR A 751 -3.43 -14.88 18.02
C THR A 751 -4.23 -13.93 17.14
N TYR A 752 -4.96 -13.01 17.77
CA TYR A 752 -5.85 -12.08 17.05
C TYR A 752 -5.49 -10.62 17.34
N ASP A 753 -5.36 -9.81 16.29
CA ASP A 753 -5.20 -8.37 16.38
C ASP A 753 -6.57 -7.69 16.23
N TRP A 754 -7.15 -7.33 17.38
CA TRP A 754 -8.48 -6.72 17.44
C TRP A 754 -8.56 -5.33 16.81
N SER A 755 -7.44 -4.63 16.67
CA SER A 755 -7.36 -3.36 15.93
C SER A 755 -7.59 -3.60 14.43
N GLN A 756 -7.04 -4.69 13.89
CA GLN A 756 -7.28 -5.09 12.49
C GLN A 756 -8.70 -5.63 12.28
N VAL A 757 -9.23 -6.39 13.25
CA VAL A 757 -10.64 -6.84 13.25
C VAL A 757 -11.58 -5.63 13.21
N LEU A 758 -11.34 -4.63 14.07
CA LEU A 758 -12.10 -3.37 14.06
C LEU A 758 -11.98 -2.63 12.72
N GLY A 759 -10.75 -2.56 12.18
CA GLY A 759 -10.50 -1.98 10.86
C GLY A 759 -11.31 -2.65 9.75
N PHE A 760 -11.39 -3.99 9.78
CA PHE A 760 -12.21 -4.77 8.85
C PHE A 760 -13.70 -4.50 9.01
N LEU A 761 -14.21 -4.54 10.23
CA LEU A 761 -15.62 -4.23 10.50
C LEU A 761 -16.01 -2.84 10.00
N ASN A 762 -15.20 -1.82 10.30
CA ASN A 762 -15.42 -0.46 9.83
C ASN A 762 -15.40 -0.35 8.30
N PHE A 763 -14.52 -1.12 7.64
CA PHE A 763 -14.47 -1.17 6.17
C PHE A 763 -15.73 -1.82 5.59
N VAL A 764 -16.20 -2.93 6.17
CA VAL A 764 -17.42 -3.60 5.68
C VAL A 764 -18.66 -2.74 5.92
N CYS A 765 -18.69 -1.93 6.99
CA CYS A 765 -19.73 -0.93 7.19
C CYS A 765 -19.79 0.15 6.08
N GLN A 766 -18.72 0.32 5.29
CA GLN A 766 -18.71 1.23 4.13
C GLN A 766 -19.25 0.56 2.85
N LEU A 767 -19.59 -0.73 2.87
CA LEU A 767 -19.95 -1.51 1.67
C LEU A 767 -21.47 -1.70 1.47
N ASP A 768 -22.31 -0.71 1.84
CA ASP A 768 -23.78 -0.74 1.69
C ASP A 768 -24.48 -1.97 2.33
N TYR A 769 -23.91 -2.55 3.39
CA TYR A 769 -24.57 -3.61 4.15
C TYR A 769 -25.66 -3.04 5.07
N SER A 770 -26.80 -3.71 5.14
CA SER A 770 -27.73 -3.56 6.27
C SER A 770 -27.13 -4.15 7.56
N LYS A 771 -27.64 -3.72 8.72
CA LYS A 771 -27.21 -4.27 10.02
C LYS A 771 -27.50 -5.77 10.10
N GLU A 772 -28.62 -6.22 9.53
CA GLU A 772 -29.06 -7.61 9.49
C GLU A 772 -28.12 -8.47 8.63
N GLU A 773 -27.70 -7.97 7.47
CA GLU A 773 -26.75 -8.68 6.60
C GLU A 773 -25.36 -8.75 7.22
N LEU A 774 -24.88 -7.68 7.85
CA LEU A 774 -23.60 -7.68 8.55
C LEU A 774 -23.63 -8.66 9.73
N ARG A 775 -24.72 -8.67 10.51
CA ARG A 775 -24.94 -9.65 11.58
C ARG A 775 -24.94 -11.09 11.04
N ALA A 776 -25.65 -11.34 9.95
CA ALA A 776 -25.68 -12.66 9.31
C ALA A 776 -24.27 -13.08 8.84
N LEU A 777 -23.50 -12.16 8.25
CA LEU A 777 -22.14 -12.40 7.79
C LEU A 777 -21.20 -12.80 8.93
N VAL A 778 -21.22 -12.05 10.05
CA VAL A 778 -20.38 -12.35 11.22
C VAL A 778 -20.73 -13.71 11.82
N LYS A 779 -22.03 -14.03 11.94
CA LYS A 779 -22.48 -15.31 12.50
C LYS A 779 -22.18 -16.50 11.60
N THR A 780 -22.33 -16.36 10.28
CA THR A 780 -22.18 -17.47 9.32
C THR A 780 -20.72 -17.76 8.97
N HIS A 781 -19.86 -16.74 8.93
CA HIS A 781 -18.46 -16.87 8.52
C HIS A 781 -17.48 -16.17 9.48
N PRO A 782 -17.31 -16.67 10.72
CA PRO A 782 -16.37 -16.09 11.70
C PRO A 782 -14.94 -15.93 11.18
N GLY A 783 -14.52 -16.85 10.31
CA GLY A 783 -13.20 -16.82 9.66
C GLY A 783 -12.94 -15.55 8.85
N LEU A 784 -13.96 -14.82 8.38
CA LEU A 784 -13.77 -13.52 7.72
C LEU A 784 -13.16 -12.48 8.65
N LEU A 785 -13.53 -12.51 9.93
CA LEU A 785 -13.02 -11.60 10.96
C LEU A 785 -11.76 -12.14 11.62
N LEU A 786 -11.76 -13.42 11.95
CA LEU A 786 -10.76 -14.03 12.82
C LEU A 786 -9.52 -14.49 12.04
N GLU A 787 -9.67 -15.01 10.83
CA GLU A 787 -8.53 -15.56 10.07
C GLU A 787 -7.59 -14.45 9.59
N GLY A 788 -6.35 -14.47 10.11
CA GLY A 788 -5.38 -13.40 9.86
C GLY A 788 -5.85 -12.02 10.36
N SER A 789 -6.81 -12.00 11.30
CA SER A 789 -7.45 -10.80 11.86
C SER A 789 -8.09 -9.90 10.80
N GLY A 790 -8.80 -10.51 9.84
CA GLY A 790 -9.54 -9.81 8.79
C GLY A 790 -8.71 -9.46 7.54
N ARG A 791 -7.37 -9.59 7.59
CA ARG A 791 -6.50 -9.29 6.45
C ARG A 791 -6.78 -10.15 5.21
N ASN A 792 -7.09 -11.43 5.43
CA ASN A 792 -7.38 -12.36 4.34
C ASN A 792 -8.71 -11.98 3.64
N ALA A 793 -9.72 -11.60 4.41
CA ALA A 793 -11.00 -11.13 3.89
C ALA A 793 -10.86 -9.78 3.15
N PHE A 794 -10.09 -8.84 3.70
CA PHE A 794 -9.73 -7.60 3.01
C PHE A 794 -9.10 -7.85 1.63
N HIS A 795 -8.15 -8.80 1.57
CA HIS A 795 -7.49 -9.15 0.33
C HIS A 795 -8.47 -9.74 -0.69
N LEU A 796 -9.34 -10.65 -0.25
CA LEU A 796 -10.39 -11.24 -1.09
C LEU A 796 -11.33 -10.17 -1.66
N ILE A 797 -11.87 -9.29 -0.81
CA ILE A 797 -12.77 -8.20 -1.24
C ILE A 797 -12.07 -7.29 -2.24
N LYS A 798 -10.81 -6.94 -2.00
CA LYS A 798 -10.02 -6.12 -2.92
C LYS A 798 -9.83 -6.77 -4.29
N ILE A 799 -9.64 -8.09 -4.35
CA ILE A 799 -9.58 -8.84 -5.62
C ILE A 799 -10.93 -8.73 -6.34
N LEU A 800 -12.04 -8.99 -5.64
CA LEU A 800 -13.39 -8.97 -6.23
C LEU A 800 -13.76 -7.57 -6.75
N LEU A 801 -13.52 -6.51 -5.97
CA LEU A 801 -13.77 -5.13 -6.39
C LEU A 801 -12.93 -4.75 -7.63
N LYS A 802 -11.65 -5.17 -7.69
CA LYS A 802 -10.79 -4.94 -8.87
C LYS A 802 -11.30 -5.65 -10.13
N LEU A 803 -12.02 -6.75 -9.97
CA LEU A 803 -12.66 -7.48 -11.07
C LEU A 803 -14.04 -6.90 -11.44
N GLY A 804 -14.41 -5.77 -10.83
CA GLY A 804 -15.63 -5.03 -11.14
C GLY A 804 -16.88 -5.61 -10.49
N PHE A 805 -16.76 -6.32 -9.37
CA PHE A 805 -17.91 -6.63 -8.52
C PHE A 805 -18.35 -5.36 -7.76
N THR A 806 -19.64 -5.15 -7.64
CA THR A 806 -20.24 -4.12 -6.79
C THR A 806 -20.21 -4.54 -5.32
N GLY A 807 -20.36 -3.58 -4.40
CA GLY A 807 -20.43 -3.88 -2.96
C GLY A 807 -21.50 -4.93 -2.62
N LYS A 808 -22.70 -4.81 -3.22
CA LYS A 808 -23.80 -5.77 -3.05
C LYS A 808 -23.48 -7.16 -3.60
N GLU A 809 -22.81 -7.26 -4.74
CA GLU A 809 -22.40 -8.55 -5.30
C GLU A 809 -21.35 -9.23 -4.40
N VAL A 810 -20.37 -8.48 -3.91
CA VAL A 810 -19.39 -8.97 -2.94
C VAL A 810 -20.09 -9.44 -1.68
N ALA A 811 -21.05 -8.68 -1.16
CA ALA A 811 -21.82 -9.04 0.02
C ALA A 811 -22.56 -10.37 -0.14
N SER A 812 -23.29 -10.52 -1.24
CA SER A 812 -24.00 -11.76 -1.56
C SER A 812 -23.07 -12.97 -1.72
N LEU A 813 -21.83 -12.75 -2.15
CA LEU A 813 -20.84 -13.79 -2.36
C LEU A 813 -20.23 -14.23 -1.04
N LEU A 814 -19.88 -13.28 -0.17
CA LEU A 814 -19.30 -13.58 1.14
C LEU A 814 -20.27 -14.39 2.02
N LEU A 815 -21.58 -14.08 1.97
CA LEU A 815 -22.60 -14.89 2.67
C LEU A 815 -22.69 -16.33 2.15
N ARG A 816 -22.39 -16.55 0.88
CA ARG A 816 -22.43 -17.87 0.20
C ARG A 816 -21.05 -18.55 0.12
N LEU A 817 -20.05 -18.04 0.85
CA LEU A 817 -18.74 -18.68 0.85
C LEU A 817 -18.86 -20.13 1.35
N PRO A 818 -18.18 -21.08 0.71
CA PRO A 818 -18.12 -22.45 1.22
C PRO A 818 -17.34 -22.46 2.55
N GLN A 819 -17.54 -23.51 3.36
CA GLN A 819 -16.83 -23.73 4.62
C GLN A 819 -15.35 -24.10 4.38
N ILE A 820 -14.59 -23.14 3.88
CA ILE A 820 -13.15 -23.18 3.63
C ILE A 820 -12.52 -21.93 4.24
N GLN A 821 -11.29 -22.05 4.72
CA GLN A 821 -10.52 -20.90 5.18
C GLN A 821 -10.45 -19.82 4.09
N VAL A 822 -10.75 -18.58 4.47
CA VAL A 822 -10.85 -17.40 3.61
C VAL A 822 -9.52 -17.12 2.92
N GLY A 823 -8.41 -17.26 3.64
CA GLY A 823 -7.07 -17.11 3.08
C GLY A 823 -6.74 -18.20 2.07
N THR A 824 -7.20 -19.43 2.30
CA THR A 824 -7.06 -20.53 1.33
C THR A 824 -7.90 -20.26 0.08
N PHE A 825 -9.14 -19.81 0.25
CA PHE A 825 -10.02 -19.42 -0.85
C PHE A 825 -9.41 -18.31 -1.70
N ALA A 826 -8.93 -17.24 -1.06
CA ALA A 826 -8.29 -16.11 -1.74
C ALA A 826 -7.03 -16.54 -2.50
N LYS A 827 -6.17 -17.37 -1.91
CA LYS A 827 -4.96 -17.90 -2.58
C LYS A 827 -5.30 -18.78 -3.78
N ASN A 828 -6.33 -19.62 -3.67
CA ASN A 828 -6.78 -20.46 -4.78
C ASN A 828 -7.34 -19.62 -5.92
N LEU A 829 -8.16 -18.62 -5.60
CA LEU A 829 -8.72 -17.69 -6.57
C LEU A 829 -7.61 -16.91 -7.30
N ASP A 830 -6.64 -16.37 -6.55
CA ASP A 830 -5.49 -15.66 -7.12
C ASP A 830 -4.66 -16.55 -8.04
N ARG A 831 -4.46 -17.82 -7.64
CA ARG A 831 -3.77 -18.81 -8.47
C ARG A 831 -4.53 -19.14 -9.75
N CYS A 832 -5.84 -19.23 -9.70
CA CYS A 832 -6.70 -19.39 -10.88
C CYS A 832 -6.63 -18.15 -11.79
N LEU A 833 -6.70 -16.93 -11.25
CA LEU A 833 -6.54 -15.68 -12.00
C LEU A 833 -5.17 -15.63 -12.70
N SER A 834 -4.10 -15.96 -11.98
CA SER A 834 -2.76 -16.07 -12.54
C SER A 834 -2.71 -17.11 -13.66
N PHE A 835 -3.37 -18.25 -13.51
CA PHE A 835 -3.44 -19.27 -14.56
C PHE A 835 -4.12 -18.72 -15.83
N LEU A 836 -5.26 -18.05 -15.68
CA LEU A 836 -6.02 -17.46 -16.81
C LEU A 836 -5.20 -16.37 -17.53
N MET A 837 -4.48 -15.53 -16.79
CA MET A 837 -3.58 -14.53 -17.37
C MET A 837 -2.40 -15.17 -18.12
N HIS A 838 -1.80 -16.24 -17.57
CA HIS A 838 -0.67 -16.92 -18.20
C HIS A 838 -1.02 -17.71 -19.47
N ILE A 839 -2.29 -18.07 -19.66
CA ILE A 839 -2.77 -18.65 -20.92
C ILE A 839 -3.23 -17.57 -21.92
N GLU A 840 -2.90 -16.30 -21.66
CA GLU A 840 -3.18 -15.14 -22.52
C GLU A 840 -4.67 -14.92 -22.78
N MET A 841 -5.51 -15.21 -21.78
CA MET A 841 -6.93 -14.91 -21.83
C MET A 841 -7.16 -13.40 -21.70
N ASP A 842 -8.04 -12.83 -22.51
CA ASP A 842 -8.40 -11.41 -22.42
C ASP A 842 -9.13 -11.09 -21.11
N SER A 843 -8.98 -9.84 -20.66
CA SER A 843 -9.51 -9.38 -19.37
C SER A 843 -11.03 -9.46 -19.28
N GLU A 844 -11.74 -9.33 -20.41
CA GLU A 844 -13.20 -9.37 -20.42
C GLU A 844 -13.73 -10.79 -20.17
N ASP A 845 -13.12 -11.78 -20.82
CA ASP A 845 -13.45 -13.19 -20.63
C ASP A 845 -13.02 -13.70 -19.25
N ILE A 846 -11.89 -13.23 -18.71
CA ILE A 846 -11.51 -13.48 -17.32
C ILE A 846 -12.61 -12.97 -16.38
N ALA A 847 -13.07 -11.73 -16.56
CA ALA A 847 -14.11 -11.15 -15.72
C ALA A 847 -15.43 -11.93 -15.82
N LYS A 848 -15.83 -12.37 -17.02
CA LYS A 848 -17.03 -13.22 -17.23
C LYS A 848 -16.92 -14.56 -16.51
N ILE A 849 -15.80 -15.27 -16.67
CA ILE A 849 -15.58 -16.58 -16.03
C ILE A 849 -15.57 -16.45 -14.51
N VAL A 850 -14.87 -15.44 -13.98
CA VAL A 850 -14.79 -15.25 -12.54
C VAL A 850 -16.16 -14.90 -11.98
N ARG A 851 -16.89 -13.93 -12.55
CA ARG A 851 -18.26 -13.61 -12.09
C ARG A 851 -19.18 -14.83 -12.07
N ALA A 852 -19.13 -15.67 -13.10
CA ALA A 852 -19.97 -16.86 -13.18
C ALA A 852 -19.54 -17.99 -12.21
N HIS A 853 -18.24 -18.10 -11.90
CA HIS A 853 -17.68 -19.28 -11.23
C HIS A 853 -16.74 -18.99 -10.05
N THR A 854 -16.83 -17.83 -9.40
CA THR A 854 -15.90 -17.42 -8.32
C THR A 854 -15.80 -18.45 -7.20
N VAL A 855 -16.95 -18.97 -6.73
CA VAL A 855 -16.99 -19.98 -5.66
C VAL A 855 -16.22 -21.24 -6.05
N MET A 856 -16.41 -21.71 -7.29
CA MET A 856 -15.68 -22.88 -7.82
C MET A 856 -14.18 -22.62 -7.85
N LEU A 857 -13.75 -21.48 -8.40
CA LEU A 857 -12.33 -21.14 -8.57
C LEU A 857 -11.56 -20.98 -7.25
N GLY A 858 -12.22 -20.58 -6.16
CA GLY A 858 -11.60 -20.48 -4.84
C GLY A 858 -11.53 -21.80 -4.06
N THR A 859 -12.23 -22.85 -4.47
CA THR A 859 -12.31 -24.11 -3.69
C THR A 859 -11.17 -25.10 -3.94
N PHE A 860 -10.34 -24.91 -4.97
CA PHE A 860 -9.23 -25.83 -5.26
C PHE A 860 -7.98 -25.11 -5.79
N PRO A 861 -6.79 -25.65 -5.54
CA PRO A 861 -5.54 -25.11 -6.09
C PRO A 861 -5.23 -25.69 -7.47
N VAL A 862 -5.21 -24.86 -8.52
CA VAL A 862 -4.85 -25.30 -9.89
C VAL A 862 -3.33 -25.56 -10.06
N LYS A 863 -2.94 -26.55 -10.86
CA LYS A 863 -1.53 -26.77 -11.26
C LYS A 863 -0.96 -25.55 -12.02
N LYS A 864 0.37 -25.41 -12.04
CA LYS A 864 1.02 -24.37 -12.88
C LYS A 864 0.75 -24.64 -14.36
N VAL A 865 0.63 -23.58 -15.16
CA VAL A 865 0.40 -23.68 -16.62
C VAL A 865 1.44 -24.57 -17.28
N SER A 866 2.73 -24.41 -16.96
CA SER A 866 3.81 -25.25 -17.50
C SER A 866 3.64 -26.74 -17.20
N THR A 867 3.15 -27.10 -16.01
CA THR A 867 2.84 -28.48 -15.64
C THR A 867 1.69 -29.02 -16.49
N VAL A 868 0.60 -28.27 -16.60
CA VAL A 868 -0.58 -28.67 -17.40
C VAL A 868 -0.20 -28.80 -18.87
N GLN A 869 0.57 -27.85 -19.42
CA GLN A 869 1.09 -27.91 -20.79
C GLN A 869 1.98 -29.13 -21.02
N SER A 870 2.89 -29.43 -20.08
CA SER A 870 3.78 -30.59 -20.20
C SER A 870 3.03 -31.93 -20.14
N GLN A 871 1.99 -32.01 -19.31
CA GLN A 871 1.23 -33.24 -19.09
C GLN A 871 0.17 -33.48 -20.16
N LEU A 872 -0.46 -32.42 -20.67
CA LEU A 872 -1.43 -32.50 -21.76
C LEU A 872 -0.80 -32.33 -23.15
N SER A 873 0.47 -31.95 -23.24
CA SER A 873 1.20 -31.65 -24.49
C SER A 873 0.48 -30.65 -25.40
N ILE A 874 -0.11 -29.58 -24.83
CA ILE A 874 -0.84 -28.54 -25.57
C ILE A 874 -0.33 -27.12 -25.23
N GLY A 875 -0.43 -26.20 -26.19
CA GLY A 875 -0.05 -24.79 -26.04
C GLY A 875 -1.07 -23.95 -25.25
N THR A 876 -0.67 -22.74 -24.83
CA THR A 876 -1.50 -21.78 -24.08
C THR A 876 -2.79 -21.42 -24.82
N THR A 877 -2.72 -21.20 -26.13
CA THR A 877 -3.90 -20.83 -26.96
C THR A 877 -4.98 -21.91 -26.94
N ARG A 878 -4.60 -23.20 -26.95
CA ARG A 878 -5.57 -24.31 -26.89
C ARG A 878 -6.14 -24.46 -25.49
N LEU A 879 -5.32 -24.31 -24.45
CA LEU A 879 -5.80 -24.27 -23.06
C LEU A 879 -6.82 -23.16 -22.86
N CYS A 880 -6.54 -21.96 -23.38
CA CYS A 880 -7.47 -20.83 -23.37
C CYS A 880 -8.81 -21.18 -24.00
N LYS A 881 -8.82 -21.81 -25.19
CA LYS A 881 -10.07 -22.26 -25.84
C LYS A 881 -10.83 -23.30 -25.02
N ILE A 882 -10.14 -24.25 -24.38
CA ILE A 882 -10.78 -25.27 -23.52
C ILE A 882 -11.44 -24.62 -22.30
N VAL A 883 -10.73 -23.72 -21.63
CA VAL A 883 -11.26 -23.03 -20.44
C VAL A 883 -12.40 -22.08 -20.80
N LYS A 884 -12.31 -21.34 -21.92
CA LYS A 884 -13.41 -20.51 -22.42
C LYS A 884 -14.67 -21.34 -22.72
N GLY A 885 -14.50 -22.54 -23.28
CA GLY A 885 -15.62 -23.44 -23.56
C GLY A 885 -16.22 -24.07 -22.31
N ASN A 886 -15.40 -24.43 -21.33
CA ASN A 886 -15.86 -24.99 -20.06
C ASN A 886 -14.88 -24.68 -18.90
N PRO A 887 -15.17 -23.66 -18.08
CA PRO A 887 -14.32 -23.29 -16.94
C PRO A 887 -14.14 -24.38 -15.88
N TYR A 888 -15.07 -25.33 -15.76
CA TYR A 888 -14.96 -26.43 -14.79
C TYR A 888 -13.80 -27.39 -15.10
N GLN A 889 -13.22 -27.33 -16.31
CA GLN A 889 -12.02 -28.11 -16.64
C GLN A 889 -10.84 -27.77 -15.73
N LEU A 890 -10.77 -26.55 -15.18
CA LEU A 890 -9.74 -26.17 -14.21
C LEU A 890 -9.74 -27.06 -12.96
N LYS A 891 -10.90 -27.59 -12.56
CA LYS A 891 -11.03 -28.51 -11.40
C LYS A 891 -10.28 -29.82 -11.65
N ASN A 892 -10.33 -30.34 -12.88
CA ASN A 892 -9.59 -31.54 -13.29
C ASN A 892 -8.07 -31.29 -13.30
N TRP A 893 -7.65 -30.03 -13.32
CA TRP A 893 -6.25 -29.63 -13.32
C TRP A 893 -5.76 -29.18 -11.94
N SER A 894 -6.52 -29.49 -10.89
CA SER A 894 -6.13 -29.24 -9.50
C SER A 894 -4.88 -30.04 -9.10
N LEU A 895 -4.14 -29.53 -8.11
CA LEU A 895 -3.03 -30.26 -7.50
C LEU A 895 -3.54 -31.57 -6.89
N GLY A 896 -2.76 -32.66 -7.07
CA GLY A 896 -3.12 -34.00 -6.57
C GLY A 896 -3.92 -34.87 -7.54
N MET A 897 -4.59 -34.30 -8.55
CA MET A 897 -5.33 -35.11 -9.54
C MET A 897 -4.44 -35.61 -10.68
N LYS A 898 -4.69 -36.83 -11.18
CA LYS A 898 -4.05 -37.34 -12.40
C LYS A 898 -4.72 -36.73 -13.64
N LEU A 899 -3.92 -36.25 -14.60
CA LEU A 899 -4.42 -35.70 -15.86
C LEU A 899 -4.52 -36.81 -16.90
N GLU A 900 -5.72 -37.06 -17.40
CA GLU A 900 -5.93 -37.95 -18.54
C GLU A 900 -5.61 -37.21 -19.86
N PRO A 901 -4.93 -37.85 -20.83
CA PRO A 901 -4.67 -37.26 -22.14
C PRO A 901 -5.97 -36.90 -22.87
N LEU A 902 -6.09 -35.67 -23.37
CA LEU A 902 -7.24 -35.24 -24.17
C LEU A 902 -7.23 -35.97 -25.53
N ARG A 903 -8.33 -36.66 -25.88
CA ARG A 903 -8.49 -37.30 -27.20
C ARG A 903 -8.63 -36.24 -28.32
N ASN A 904 -7.58 -36.19 -29.16
CA ASN A 904 -7.42 -35.82 -30.57
C ASN A 904 -8.12 -34.58 -31.18
N SER A 905 -7.31 -33.61 -31.62
CA SER A 905 -7.62 -32.62 -32.66
C SER A 905 -6.87 -32.91 -33.98
N ALA A 906 -7.34 -32.36 -35.10
CA ALA A 906 -6.73 -32.52 -36.43
C ALA A 906 -5.26 -32.02 -36.52
N GLU A 907 -4.87 -31.02 -35.72
CA GLU A 907 -3.48 -30.55 -35.61
C GLU A 907 -2.52 -31.64 -35.05
N ASN A 908 -3.01 -32.49 -34.15
CA ASN A 908 -2.22 -33.59 -33.61
C ASN A 908 -1.95 -34.68 -34.66
N GLN A 909 -2.87 -34.89 -35.62
CA GLN A 909 -2.63 -35.83 -36.71
C GLN A 909 -1.53 -35.35 -37.67
N SER A 910 -1.55 -34.08 -38.08
CA SER A 910 -0.50 -33.53 -38.95
C SER A 910 0.89 -33.58 -38.29
N SER A 911 0.99 -33.20 -37.02
CA SER A 911 2.27 -33.27 -36.29
C SER A 911 2.77 -34.71 -36.03
N LEU A 912 1.84 -35.65 -35.81
CA LEU A 912 2.17 -37.08 -35.67
C LEU A 912 2.60 -37.68 -37.00
N MET A 913 1.97 -37.30 -38.12
CA MET A 913 2.35 -37.72 -39.47
C MET A 913 3.75 -37.21 -39.83
N GLN A 914 4.06 -35.94 -39.59
CA GLN A 914 5.40 -35.38 -39.82
C GLN A 914 6.47 -36.05 -38.95
N LYS A 915 6.14 -36.41 -37.70
CA LYS A 915 7.05 -37.13 -36.82
C LYS A 915 7.26 -38.57 -37.30
N LYS A 916 6.20 -39.23 -37.75
CA LYS A 916 6.25 -40.57 -38.33
C LYS A 916 7.13 -40.57 -39.59
N GLU A 917 6.92 -39.62 -40.49
CA GLU A 917 7.72 -39.40 -41.70
C GLU A 917 9.21 -39.21 -41.39
N PHE A 918 9.54 -38.33 -40.43
CA PHE A 918 10.93 -38.16 -39.96
C PHE A 918 11.56 -39.49 -39.49
N LEU A 919 10.83 -40.29 -38.71
CA LEU A 919 11.34 -41.58 -38.23
C LEU A 919 11.48 -42.61 -39.36
N LEU A 920 10.58 -42.60 -40.35
CA LEU A 920 10.73 -43.44 -41.55
C LEU A 920 11.98 -43.04 -42.32
N ASN A 921 12.30 -41.74 -42.43
CA ASN A 921 13.51 -41.24 -43.06
C ASN A 921 14.80 -41.63 -42.31
N LEU A 922 14.72 -41.85 -40.98
CA LEU A 922 15.83 -42.47 -40.23
C LEU A 922 15.97 -43.98 -40.52
N GLY A 923 15.07 -44.59 -41.28
CA GLY A 923 15.07 -46.03 -41.59
C GLY A 923 14.41 -46.89 -40.52
N TYR A 924 13.38 -46.39 -39.83
CA TYR A 924 12.46 -47.23 -39.06
C TYR A 924 11.37 -47.79 -39.99
N ILE A 925 10.93 -49.02 -39.73
CA ILE A 925 9.94 -49.70 -40.58
C ILE A 925 8.52 -49.29 -40.15
N ASP A 926 7.66 -48.98 -41.12
CA ASP A 926 6.27 -48.62 -40.83
C ASP A 926 5.52 -49.76 -40.12
N ASN A 927 4.66 -49.40 -39.17
CA ASN A 927 3.87 -50.32 -38.33
C ASN A 927 4.68 -51.37 -37.53
N SER A 928 5.98 -51.14 -37.31
CA SER A 928 6.79 -51.99 -36.43
C SER A 928 6.71 -51.58 -34.95
N ASP A 929 6.96 -52.54 -34.05
CA ASP A 929 7.09 -52.25 -32.62
C ASP A 929 8.26 -51.28 -32.33
N ASP A 930 9.30 -51.32 -33.15
CA ASP A 930 10.46 -50.44 -33.00
C ASP A 930 10.14 -48.99 -33.42
N LEU A 931 9.30 -48.78 -34.43
CA LEU A 931 8.75 -47.46 -34.74
C LEU A 931 7.89 -46.93 -33.57
N ASN A 932 7.09 -47.79 -32.94
CA ASN A 932 6.29 -47.41 -31.77
C ASN A 932 7.15 -47.05 -30.56
N LYS A 933 8.26 -47.77 -30.32
CA LYS A 933 9.25 -47.42 -29.30
C LYS A 933 9.94 -46.10 -29.63
N ALA A 934 10.32 -45.87 -30.89
CA ALA A 934 10.95 -44.64 -31.35
C ALA A 934 10.02 -43.43 -31.19
N LEU A 935 8.74 -43.55 -31.55
CA LEU A 935 7.73 -42.51 -31.37
C LEU A 935 7.62 -42.03 -29.91
N LYS A 936 7.86 -42.92 -28.94
CA LYS A 936 7.92 -42.59 -27.50
C LYS A 936 9.27 -41.99 -27.07
N ALA A 937 10.37 -42.42 -27.69
CA ALA A 937 11.73 -42.01 -27.30
C ALA A 937 12.11 -40.61 -27.78
N PHE A 938 11.71 -40.23 -28.99
CA PHE A 938 11.97 -38.90 -29.57
C PHE A 938 10.91 -37.88 -29.12
N ARG A 939 11.32 -36.68 -28.70
CA ARG A 939 10.43 -35.59 -28.22
C ARG A 939 10.48 -34.39 -29.15
N GLY A 940 9.34 -33.98 -29.70
CA GLY A 940 9.23 -32.84 -30.61
C GLY A 940 8.40 -33.17 -31.85
N LYS A 941 8.06 -32.13 -32.64
CA LYS A 941 7.41 -32.26 -33.96
C LYS A 941 8.44 -32.66 -35.03
N GLY A 942 7.98 -33.23 -36.15
CA GLY A 942 8.86 -33.67 -37.25
C GLY A 942 9.85 -32.58 -37.71
N GLY A 943 9.37 -31.36 -37.99
CA GLY A 943 10.25 -30.26 -38.40
C GLY A 943 11.25 -29.80 -37.33
N GLU A 944 10.91 -29.89 -36.04
CA GLU A 944 11.85 -29.58 -34.95
C GLU A 944 12.94 -30.64 -34.82
N LEU A 945 12.57 -31.92 -34.99
CA LEU A 945 13.52 -33.03 -34.99
C LEU A 945 14.45 -32.94 -36.19
N GLN A 946 13.93 -32.55 -37.36
CA GLN A 946 14.73 -32.26 -38.54
C GLN A 946 15.72 -31.12 -38.28
N GLY A 947 15.28 -29.99 -37.73
CA GLY A 947 16.18 -28.88 -37.42
C GLY A 947 17.31 -29.25 -36.44
N ARG A 948 17.04 -30.16 -35.50
CA ARG A 948 18.07 -30.69 -34.57
C ARG A 948 19.00 -31.69 -35.25
N PHE A 949 18.50 -32.49 -36.18
CA PHE A 949 19.30 -33.36 -37.05
C PHE A 949 20.23 -32.52 -37.93
N ASP A 950 19.73 -31.45 -38.52
CA ASP A 950 20.49 -30.53 -39.37
C ASP A 950 21.60 -29.81 -38.60
N CYS A 951 21.45 -29.61 -37.29
CA CYS A 951 22.53 -29.08 -36.44
C CYS A 951 23.74 -30.02 -36.39
N LEU A 952 23.50 -31.33 -36.35
CA LEU A 952 24.58 -32.34 -36.36
C LEU A 952 25.26 -32.41 -37.73
N LEU A 953 24.48 -32.27 -38.81
CA LEU A 953 25.03 -32.15 -40.17
C LEU A 953 25.91 -30.90 -40.31
N LYS A 954 25.44 -29.74 -39.82
CA LYS A 954 26.22 -28.48 -39.82
C LYS A 954 27.51 -28.57 -39.01
N ALA A 955 27.53 -29.42 -37.98
CA ALA A 955 28.72 -29.68 -37.18
C ALA A 955 29.74 -30.63 -37.86
N GLY A 956 29.47 -31.08 -39.09
CA GLY A 956 30.37 -31.91 -39.88
C GLY A 956 30.24 -33.42 -39.64
N VAL A 957 29.17 -33.88 -38.98
CA VAL A 957 28.89 -35.31 -38.83
C VAL A 957 28.20 -35.83 -40.11
N ASP A 958 28.64 -36.97 -40.64
CA ASP A 958 28.01 -37.57 -41.82
C ASP A 958 26.57 -38.02 -41.54
N SER A 959 25.68 -37.89 -42.52
CA SER A 959 24.26 -38.22 -42.37
C SER A 959 24.03 -39.67 -41.92
N LYS A 960 24.86 -40.62 -42.37
CA LYS A 960 24.74 -42.03 -41.98
C LYS A 960 25.12 -42.22 -40.52
N ASP A 961 26.20 -41.58 -40.08
CA ASP A 961 26.66 -41.61 -38.70
C ASP A 961 25.65 -40.95 -37.75
N ILE A 962 25.00 -39.86 -38.15
CA ILE A 962 23.94 -39.23 -37.35
C ILE A 962 22.78 -40.19 -37.15
N ILE A 963 22.33 -40.88 -38.21
CA ILE A 963 21.23 -41.86 -38.11
C ILE A 963 21.59 -42.95 -37.11
N GLU A 964 22.80 -43.50 -37.16
CA GLU A 964 23.27 -44.51 -36.20
C GLU A 964 23.33 -43.95 -34.77
N MET A 965 23.89 -42.76 -34.60
CA MET A 965 23.99 -42.08 -33.30
C MET A 965 22.63 -41.84 -32.65
N VAL A 966 21.65 -41.33 -33.40
CA VAL A 966 20.31 -41.01 -32.87
C VAL A 966 19.46 -42.25 -32.66
N LYS A 967 19.67 -43.32 -33.43
CA LYS A 967 19.05 -44.64 -33.14
C LYS A 967 19.60 -45.24 -31.85
N LEU A 968 20.91 -45.14 -31.63
CA LEU A 968 21.57 -45.63 -30.42
C LEU A 968 21.20 -44.78 -29.18
N VAL A 969 21.16 -43.45 -29.33
CA VAL A 969 20.87 -42.50 -28.25
C VAL A 969 19.83 -41.47 -28.70
N PRO A 970 18.52 -41.82 -28.71
CA PRO A 970 17.44 -40.92 -29.13
C PRO A 970 17.37 -39.61 -28.35
N LYS A 971 17.88 -39.62 -27.11
CA LYS A 971 17.91 -38.46 -26.21
C LYS A 971 18.74 -37.28 -26.77
N ILE A 972 19.62 -37.50 -27.74
CA ILE A 972 20.38 -36.43 -28.39
C ILE A 972 19.42 -35.38 -28.96
N LEU A 973 18.44 -35.82 -29.75
CA LEU A 973 17.45 -34.95 -30.38
C LEU A 973 16.36 -34.45 -29.42
N ASN A 974 16.40 -34.80 -28.13
CA ASN A 974 15.44 -34.30 -27.14
C ASN A 974 15.88 -32.95 -26.52
N HIS A 975 17.09 -32.48 -26.82
CA HIS A 975 17.55 -31.16 -26.42
C HIS A 975 16.94 -30.07 -27.31
N ARG A 976 16.83 -28.84 -26.79
CA ARG A 976 16.53 -27.68 -27.63
C ARG A 976 17.69 -27.43 -28.60
N THR A 977 17.39 -26.92 -29.79
CA THR A 977 18.36 -26.65 -30.85
C THR A 977 19.53 -25.79 -30.35
N ASP A 978 19.26 -24.69 -29.66
CA ASP A 978 20.26 -23.78 -29.09
C ASP A 978 21.15 -24.44 -28.01
N VAL A 979 20.61 -25.42 -27.27
CA VAL A 979 21.35 -26.16 -26.26
C VAL A 979 22.22 -27.24 -26.92
N LEU A 980 21.69 -27.89 -27.96
CA LEU A 980 22.41 -28.91 -28.72
C LEU A 980 23.60 -28.28 -29.45
N GLU A 981 23.41 -27.13 -30.11
CA GLU A 981 24.48 -26.37 -30.77
C GLU A 981 25.59 -25.98 -29.78
N ARG A 982 25.24 -25.39 -28.63
CA ARG A 982 26.22 -25.03 -27.59
C ARG A 982 26.98 -26.23 -27.05
N LYS A 983 26.34 -27.39 -26.96
CA LYS A 983 26.98 -28.62 -26.47
C LYS A 983 27.95 -29.19 -27.50
N ILE A 984 27.57 -29.18 -28.77
CA ILE A 984 28.45 -29.61 -29.86
C ILE A 984 29.65 -28.67 -29.96
N ASP A 985 29.42 -27.36 -29.93
CA ASP A 985 30.46 -26.33 -29.92
C ASP A 985 31.41 -26.49 -28.72
N PHE A 986 30.87 -26.69 -27.51
CA PHE A 986 31.68 -26.96 -26.32
C PHE A 986 32.54 -28.23 -26.47
N LEU A 987 32.02 -29.30 -27.07
CA LEU A 987 32.79 -30.54 -27.25
C LEU A 987 33.85 -30.43 -28.34
N LEU A 988 33.52 -29.83 -29.49
CA LEU A 988 34.42 -29.71 -30.63
C LEU A 988 35.45 -28.60 -30.44
N ASN A 989 35.00 -27.40 -30.05
CA ASN A 989 35.84 -26.22 -29.94
C ASN A 989 36.35 -26.01 -28.51
N GLY A 990 35.52 -26.24 -27.49
CA GLY A 990 35.90 -26.06 -26.08
C GLY A 990 36.80 -27.17 -25.53
N CYS A 991 36.53 -28.43 -25.89
CA CYS A 991 37.28 -29.59 -25.44
C CYS A 991 38.23 -30.16 -26.50
N CYS A 992 38.27 -29.56 -27.70
CA CYS A 992 39.07 -29.98 -28.85
C CYS A 992 38.89 -31.46 -29.26
N TYR A 993 37.69 -32.03 -29.06
CA TYR A 993 37.42 -33.38 -29.56
C TYR A 993 37.19 -33.36 -31.08
N PRO A 994 37.77 -34.30 -31.84
CA PRO A 994 37.44 -34.44 -33.24
C PRO A 994 36.00 -34.93 -33.40
N VAL A 995 35.37 -34.59 -34.53
CA VAL A 995 33.99 -35.02 -34.85
C VAL A 995 33.85 -36.55 -34.79
N SER A 996 34.89 -37.31 -35.15
CA SER A 996 34.93 -38.77 -35.03
C SER A 996 34.73 -39.29 -33.60
N CYS A 997 35.10 -38.52 -32.57
CA CYS A 997 34.82 -38.88 -31.17
C CYS A 997 33.34 -38.73 -30.80
N LEU A 998 32.61 -37.78 -31.42
CA LEU A 998 31.16 -37.66 -31.22
C LEU A 998 30.43 -38.87 -31.83
N VAL A 999 30.88 -39.31 -33.01
CA VAL A 999 30.34 -40.51 -33.69
C VAL A 999 30.62 -41.77 -32.88
N GLY A 1000 31.86 -41.94 -32.39
CA GLY A 1000 32.22 -43.10 -31.57
C GLY A 1000 31.51 -43.13 -30.20
N TYR A 1001 31.15 -41.97 -29.65
CA TYR A 1001 30.59 -41.85 -28.29
C TYR A 1001 29.43 -40.84 -28.20
N PRO A 1002 28.27 -41.12 -28.84
CA PRO A 1002 27.14 -40.18 -28.94
C PRO A 1002 26.56 -39.73 -27.59
N SER A 1003 26.70 -40.56 -26.55
CA SER A 1003 26.20 -40.25 -25.21
C SER A 1003 26.84 -38.99 -24.60
N LEU A 1004 28.05 -38.60 -25.03
CA LEU A 1004 28.74 -37.40 -24.55
C LEU A 1004 27.89 -36.13 -24.73
N ILE A 1005 27.14 -36.04 -25.83
CA ILE A 1005 26.23 -34.91 -26.11
C ILE A 1005 25.14 -34.80 -25.05
N THR A 1006 24.71 -35.91 -24.46
CA THR A 1006 23.64 -35.93 -23.45
C THR A 1006 24.12 -35.65 -22.02
N LEU A 1007 25.43 -35.61 -21.78
CA LEU A 1007 26.00 -35.37 -20.45
C LEU A 1007 25.96 -33.89 -20.07
N ASN A 1008 25.98 -33.60 -18.77
CA ASN A 1008 26.15 -32.23 -18.28
C ASN A 1008 27.54 -31.71 -18.69
N SER A 1009 27.59 -30.53 -19.31
CA SER A 1009 28.83 -29.92 -19.81
C SER A 1009 29.83 -29.62 -18.68
N GLU A 1010 29.35 -29.21 -17.49
CA GLU A 1010 30.18 -28.99 -16.30
C GLU A 1010 30.84 -30.29 -15.85
N ARG A 1011 30.06 -31.39 -15.82
CA ARG A 1011 30.57 -32.72 -15.48
C ARG A 1011 31.64 -33.17 -16.47
N VAL A 1012 31.43 -32.97 -17.77
CA VAL A 1012 32.42 -33.31 -18.80
C VAL A 1012 33.71 -32.52 -18.55
N ARG A 1013 33.60 -31.21 -18.35
CA ARG A 1013 34.74 -30.31 -18.12
C ARG A 1013 35.58 -30.72 -16.90
N LEU A 1014 34.95 -30.87 -15.74
CA LEU A 1014 35.65 -31.23 -14.50
C LEU A 1014 36.40 -32.56 -14.67
N ARG A 1015 35.75 -33.55 -15.28
CA ARG A 1015 36.35 -34.88 -15.46
C ARG A 1015 37.47 -34.88 -16.49
N LEU A 1016 37.42 -34.02 -17.52
CA LEU A 1016 38.55 -33.80 -18.43
C LEU A 1016 39.75 -33.25 -17.68
N LEU A 1017 39.56 -32.18 -16.92
CA LEU A 1017 40.64 -31.51 -16.18
C LEU A 1017 41.29 -32.44 -15.16
N MET A 1018 40.48 -33.23 -14.46
CA MET A 1018 41.01 -34.23 -13.55
C MET A 1018 41.78 -35.33 -14.28
N TYR A 1019 41.29 -35.76 -15.44
CA TYR A 1019 41.97 -36.79 -16.23
C TYR A 1019 43.25 -36.27 -16.89
N SER A 1020 43.28 -35.03 -17.38
CA SER A 1020 44.49 -34.40 -17.92
C SER A 1020 45.54 -34.26 -16.83
N TRP A 1021 45.16 -33.77 -15.64
CA TRP A 1021 46.09 -33.69 -14.52
C TRP A 1021 46.64 -35.07 -14.12
N LEU A 1022 45.79 -36.10 -14.00
CA LEU A 1022 46.25 -37.47 -13.72
C LEU A 1022 47.19 -38.04 -14.80
N ARG A 1023 47.04 -37.61 -16.05
CA ARG A 1023 47.93 -38.01 -17.15
C ARG A 1023 49.27 -37.30 -17.04
N ASP A 1024 49.26 -36.01 -16.73
CA ASP A 1024 50.46 -35.19 -16.61
C ASP A 1024 51.32 -35.63 -15.40
N GLU A 1025 50.69 -36.13 -14.34
CA GLU A 1025 51.35 -36.79 -13.19
C GLU A 1025 51.77 -38.26 -13.47
N GLY A 1026 51.59 -38.76 -14.70
CA GLY A 1026 52.01 -40.12 -15.09
C GLY A 1026 51.17 -41.27 -14.52
N VAL A 1027 50.02 -40.99 -13.88
CA VAL A 1027 49.18 -41.98 -13.17
C VAL A 1027 48.27 -42.78 -14.13
N LYS A 1028 48.07 -42.31 -15.36
CA LYS A 1028 47.13 -42.91 -16.33
C LYS A 1028 47.71 -43.03 -17.74
N SER A 1029 47.27 -44.09 -18.43
CA SER A 1029 47.57 -44.31 -19.85
C SER A 1029 47.00 -43.18 -20.72
N PRO A 1030 47.75 -42.67 -21.72
CA PRO A 1030 47.28 -41.65 -22.66
C PRO A 1030 46.11 -42.07 -23.55
N HIS A 1031 45.82 -43.37 -23.65
CA HIS A 1031 44.90 -43.95 -24.64
C HIS A 1031 43.57 -44.45 -24.05
N LEU A 1032 43.17 -43.96 -22.87
CA LEU A 1032 41.91 -44.38 -22.26
C LEU A 1032 40.71 -43.74 -22.98
N SER A 1033 39.73 -44.56 -23.36
CA SER A 1033 38.52 -44.07 -24.03
C SER A 1033 37.80 -43.00 -23.18
N PRO A 1034 37.39 -41.85 -23.78
CA PRO A 1034 36.59 -40.82 -23.10
C PRO A 1034 35.35 -41.37 -22.40
N ASN A 1035 34.70 -42.36 -23.00
CA ASN A 1035 33.49 -42.96 -22.43
C ASN A 1035 33.76 -43.63 -21.07
N SER A 1036 34.94 -44.23 -20.88
CA SER A 1036 35.28 -44.97 -19.66
C SER A 1036 35.31 -44.10 -18.40
N TYR A 1037 35.57 -42.81 -18.53
CA TYR A 1037 35.62 -41.87 -17.39
C TYR A 1037 34.50 -40.81 -17.43
N MET A 1038 33.90 -40.52 -18.58
CA MET A 1038 32.81 -39.53 -18.69
C MET A 1038 31.45 -40.04 -18.22
N THR A 1039 31.10 -41.30 -18.48
CA THR A 1039 29.73 -41.80 -18.25
C THR A 1039 29.54 -42.53 -16.91
N CYS A 1040 30.62 -42.93 -16.23
CA CYS A 1040 30.53 -43.61 -14.93
C CYS A 1040 29.97 -42.72 -13.81
N SER A 1041 29.37 -43.29 -12.75
CA SER A 1041 28.83 -42.51 -11.62
C SER A 1041 29.92 -41.74 -10.86
N ASP A 1042 29.57 -40.68 -10.14
CA ASP A 1042 30.56 -39.87 -9.40
C ASP A 1042 31.32 -40.69 -8.36
N LYS A 1043 30.64 -41.63 -7.69
CA LYS A 1043 31.28 -42.58 -6.76
C LYS A 1043 32.35 -43.43 -7.47
N ILE A 1044 32.03 -43.94 -8.67
CA ILE A 1044 32.97 -44.75 -9.46
C ILE A 1044 34.12 -43.88 -9.97
N PHE A 1045 33.82 -42.66 -10.43
CA PHE A 1045 34.82 -41.73 -10.93
C PHE A 1045 35.85 -41.38 -9.84
N ILE A 1046 35.37 -41.01 -8.65
CA ILE A 1046 36.24 -40.68 -7.51
C ILE A 1046 37.10 -41.90 -7.14
N LYS A 1047 36.50 -43.08 -7.00
CA LYS A 1047 37.23 -44.30 -6.63
C LYS A 1047 38.29 -44.71 -7.66
N ARG A 1048 37.98 -44.63 -8.97
CA ARG A 1048 38.85 -45.19 -10.03
C ARG A 1048 39.86 -44.19 -10.61
N PHE A 1049 39.59 -42.90 -10.48
CA PHE A 1049 40.40 -41.83 -11.07
C PHE A 1049 40.97 -40.92 -9.99
N VAL A 1050 40.11 -40.28 -9.19
CA VAL A 1050 40.56 -39.28 -8.19
C VAL A 1050 41.45 -39.91 -7.12
N ASN A 1051 40.99 -40.98 -6.47
CA ASN A 1051 41.69 -41.58 -5.33
C ASN A 1051 42.88 -42.46 -5.73
N ARG A 1052 43.25 -42.50 -7.02
CA ARG A 1052 44.44 -43.24 -7.48
C ARG A 1052 45.75 -42.51 -7.24
N HIS A 1053 45.70 -41.19 -7.08
CA HIS A 1053 46.85 -40.38 -6.71
C HIS A 1053 46.65 -39.84 -5.27
N PRO A 1054 47.67 -39.85 -4.41
CA PRO A 1054 47.55 -39.35 -3.03
C PRO A 1054 47.02 -37.92 -2.94
N GLY A 1055 47.49 -37.01 -3.82
CA GLY A 1055 47.01 -35.63 -3.93
C GLY A 1055 45.73 -35.45 -4.77
N GLY A 1056 45.18 -36.53 -5.34
CA GLY A 1056 44.05 -36.46 -6.25
C GLY A 1056 42.76 -35.87 -5.64
N PRO A 1057 42.36 -36.21 -4.39
CA PRO A 1057 41.20 -35.62 -3.74
C PRO A 1057 41.29 -34.10 -3.56
N GLU A 1058 42.46 -33.60 -3.17
CA GLU A 1058 42.70 -32.16 -2.98
C GLU A 1058 42.62 -31.42 -4.31
N VAL A 1059 43.26 -31.95 -5.35
CA VAL A 1059 43.18 -31.39 -6.71
C VAL A 1059 41.76 -31.46 -7.26
N TRP A 1060 41.02 -32.53 -6.99
CA TRP A 1060 39.61 -32.64 -7.39
C TRP A 1060 38.71 -31.60 -6.71
N GLU A 1061 38.94 -31.31 -5.42
CA GLU A 1061 38.26 -30.19 -4.75
C GLU A 1061 38.71 -28.83 -5.29
N SER A 1062 39.99 -28.66 -5.64
CA SER A 1062 40.50 -27.44 -6.27
C SER A 1062 39.83 -27.20 -7.63
N ILE A 1063 39.86 -28.20 -8.51
CA ILE A 1063 39.22 -28.16 -9.84
C ILE A 1063 37.72 -27.85 -9.67
N LYS A 1064 37.02 -28.41 -8.69
CA LYS A 1064 35.61 -28.08 -8.44
C LYS A 1064 35.39 -26.67 -7.92
N LYS A 1065 36.28 -26.13 -7.09
CA LYS A 1065 36.19 -24.75 -6.57
C LYS A 1065 36.46 -23.71 -7.65
N GLU A 1066 37.44 -23.96 -8.50
CA GLU A 1066 37.86 -23.05 -9.57
C GLU A 1066 36.84 -22.97 -10.72
N HIS A 1067 35.90 -23.93 -10.78
CA HIS A 1067 35.07 -24.16 -11.95
C HIS A 1067 33.56 -24.34 -11.67
N ARG A 1068 33.10 -24.00 -10.47
CA ARG A 1068 31.66 -23.86 -10.16
C ARG A 1068 31.15 -22.51 -10.71
N LEU A 1069 30.26 -22.58 -11.70
CA LEU A 1069 29.48 -21.45 -12.21
C LEU A 1069 28.24 -21.21 -11.35
#